data_AF-A0A8H8INN8-F1
#
_entry.id   AF-A0A8H8INN8-F1
#
_cell.length_a   1.000
_cell.length_b   1.000
_cell.length_c   1.000
_cell.angle_alpha   90.00
_cell.angle_beta   90.00
_cell.angle_gamma   90.00
#
_symmetry.space_group_name_H-M   'P 1'
#
loop_
_entity.id
_entity.type
_entity.pdbx_description
1 polymer ?
#
loop_
_entity_poly.entity_id
_entity_poly.type
_entity_poly.pdbx_seq_one_letter_code
_entity_poly.pdbx_strand_id
1 'polypeptide(L)'
;MLSFVILCLALITVYCFFLNYRFHATNPAASTFAAKPLSDDELANLAYPSTKDMADWIRNTNPPTGRAYIVVGGSGLVGQCIIKSLLGRGETLVRNIDVVAPSPFGDPNEGDHVSRSEFVEANVTDYDAIKTAISKPFGDPSLNVTAQVVIHTAGVIRHWERLAYLKPLCHKINVGGTKNVLKAAQELGTVRAFVFTSSVTGFITPGKYLRFWLQNPLVFGDEPIQEALLSDSHYPTSKREADALVRAADNTKGIRTGVLRPGMAIVGPGDQYITIVSHCCTPLSGYDLSWSASIQRFAKTKDQIQFGAEIKPISGDALAKLTYPTAEDMGKAAGSPTGKAYVVVGGSGFVGRYIVRTLLGRGETLVRIIDVVPPDLSGDAGAKDHLSHADFVKADVTDYGSIKDAMTRPFGNTGITAQVVIHTVGVIRHWERLPYLKHLSQNVNIGGTKNVIKISQELETVGVFVFTSSAGVFLPPANYLRLTRNYGVVFNDDIPSGMPLSHAHYPETKREADGLVRAADNIGGIRTGVLRPGMAITGPGDLWITFYLNNTRPNSVWSGEYFQNIINPWDLARAHIQLADALEARPDELGGSAFAITGQPTASSFDDLRKVIQACCRRNLNFEPVPALPLYILSHLTEAILAARFYVLDMLSGILGRKPSYIPQWAMVGGLAKLQPAMWDFAFADYIIDDSRVREVLGYQNLWSNEQTLKWTGSRCVNAAVMLFVFLLGALGVYAYLLNKRLTTAHHAAHEHSSKPITDEDLATLTYPTADDMANAAGPPTGKAYIVIGGSGLVGAYIVRTLLGRGETLVLIIDTTPPNLSGNSKARDHLSRAGFIKADVTDYDSIKAAISRSFGGTGVTAQVIIHSAEIFRPYERLPYLRGLSYSVNVDGTKNVLRAAQELGTVRAFVFTSKDAPQGMPLLHSHYADSKREADALVRAADNVKGMRTGVLRPGMSVLGVGDVWSTSYLKNSEPNFVWGGQCFQNIINPWDLARAHVQFADALEAQPNELGGSGFAVTGQPTACSADELRRIMQACCHRDLQFQPVSVLPLYVLSHFMEMFFMIRFYMLSILLAVNLQPALWDFVCADYVIDDCQIRKALGYRNFWSNDQTIKWIVENLKETPNSVERANTIP
;
A
#
# COMPACT_ATOMS: atom_id res chain seq x y z
N MET A 1 13.11 22.87 -21.66
CA MET A 1 12.61 22.47 -20.32
C MET A 1 12.77 20.97 -20.05
N LEU A 2 12.28 20.06 -20.89
CA LEU A 2 12.41 18.62 -20.67
C LEU A 2 13.87 18.16 -20.54
N SER A 3 14.79 18.66 -21.38
CA SER A 3 16.23 18.37 -21.27
C SER A 3 16.87 18.92 -19.98
N PHE A 4 16.36 20.03 -19.46
CA PHE A 4 16.78 20.60 -18.17
C PHE A 4 16.27 19.75 -17.00
N VAL A 5 15.05 19.20 -17.11
CA VAL A 5 14.48 18.27 -16.12
C VAL A 5 15.20 16.93 -16.13
N ILE A 6 15.49 16.37 -17.31
CA ILE A 6 16.26 15.13 -17.45
C ILE A 6 17.69 15.30 -16.93
N LEU A 7 18.34 16.43 -17.26
CA LEU A 7 19.68 16.75 -16.72
C LEU A 7 19.64 16.90 -15.20
N CYS A 8 18.64 17.58 -14.63
CA CYS A 8 18.46 17.67 -13.19
C CYS A 8 18.26 16.29 -12.54
N LEU A 9 17.44 15.41 -13.14
CA LEU A 9 17.19 14.06 -12.61
C LEU A 9 18.41 13.15 -12.71
N ALA A 10 19.20 13.27 -13.79
CA ALA A 10 20.46 12.55 -13.93
C ALA A 10 21.51 13.04 -12.91
N LEU A 11 21.64 14.35 -12.73
CA LEU A 11 22.54 14.94 -11.73
C LEU A 11 22.12 14.56 -10.30
N ILE A 12 20.82 14.51 -10.00
CA ILE A 12 20.29 14.03 -8.72
C ILE A 12 20.63 12.55 -8.52
N THR A 13 20.47 11.71 -9.54
CA THR A 13 20.78 10.27 -9.46
C THR A 13 22.27 10.03 -9.19
N VAL A 14 23.15 10.73 -9.92
CA VAL A 14 24.62 10.65 -9.72
C VAL A 14 25.01 11.18 -8.34
N TYR A 15 24.39 12.27 -7.88
CA TYR A 15 24.60 12.81 -6.54
C TYR A 15 24.18 11.83 -5.44
N CYS A 16 23.03 11.17 -5.59
CA CYS A 16 22.56 10.13 -4.67
C CYS A 16 23.52 8.93 -4.63
N PHE A 17 24.06 8.50 -5.78
CA PHE A 17 25.03 7.40 -5.83
C PHE A 17 26.35 7.76 -5.13
N PHE A 18 26.83 9.00 -5.31
CA PHE A 18 28.03 9.48 -4.65
C PHE A 18 27.85 9.68 -3.13
N LEU A 19 26.68 10.17 -2.70
CA LEU A 19 26.31 10.23 -1.28
C LEU A 19 26.31 8.84 -0.65
N ASN A 20 25.73 7.85 -1.33
CA ASN A 20 25.72 6.46 -0.87
C ASN A 20 27.15 5.92 -0.70
N TYR A 21 28.03 6.12 -1.69
CA TYR A 21 29.44 5.71 -1.59
C TYR A 21 30.16 6.40 -0.40
N ARG A 22 29.91 7.71 -0.18
CA ARG A 22 30.51 8.46 0.92
C ARG A 22 30.02 8.05 2.30
N PHE A 23 28.78 7.57 2.43
CA PHE A 23 28.27 7.04 3.70
C PHE A 23 28.92 5.70 4.09
N HIS A 24 29.45 4.94 3.13
CA HIS A 24 30.03 3.62 3.37
C HIS A 24 31.57 3.58 3.41
N ALA A 25 32.27 4.66 3.05
CA ALA A 25 33.73 4.70 3.00
C ALA A 25 34.37 5.13 4.34
N THR A 26 35.11 4.23 4.98
CA THR A 26 35.91 4.52 6.19
C THR A 26 37.17 5.32 5.83
N ASN A 27 37.51 6.36 6.61
CA ASN A 27 38.74 7.14 6.39
C ASN A 27 39.97 6.24 6.61
N PRO A 28 40.91 6.12 5.65
CA PRO A 28 42.11 5.28 5.79
C PRO A 28 43.00 5.64 6.99
N ALA A 29 42.97 6.91 7.43
CA ALA A 29 43.70 7.35 8.62
C ALA A 29 43.03 6.91 9.94
N ALA A 30 41.74 6.52 9.92
CA ALA A 30 41.03 6.02 11.09
C ALA A 30 41.29 4.52 11.33
N SER A 31 41.59 3.75 10.28
CA SER A 31 41.88 2.31 10.40
C SER A 31 43.14 2.02 11.22
N THR A 32 44.09 2.95 11.31
CA THR A 32 45.30 2.80 12.14
C THR A 32 45.05 2.98 13.64
N PHE A 33 43.90 3.54 14.05
CA PHE A 33 43.50 3.72 15.45
C PHE A 33 42.35 2.81 15.87
N ALA A 34 41.85 1.96 14.97
CA ALA A 34 40.78 1.02 15.26
C ALA A 34 41.30 -0.10 16.17
N ALA A 35 40.66 -0.29 17.33
CA ALA A 35 40.95 -1.44 18.18
C ALA A 35 40.65 -2.74 17.43
N LYS A 36 41.45 -3.79 17.67
CA LYS A 36 41.11 -5.12 17.15
C LYS A 36 39.76 -5.56 17.74
N PRO A 37 38.86 -6.14 16.93
CA PRO A 37 37.61 -6.71 17.44
C PRO A 37 37.93 -7.78 18.49
N LEU A 38 37.19 -7.76 19.61
CA LEU A 38 37.26 -8.84 20.60
C LEU A 38 36.73 -10.12 19.97
N SER A 39 37.44 -11.22 20.20
CA SER A 39 36.99 -12.56 19.84
C SER A 39 35.78 -12.98 20.69
N ASP A 40 35.00 -13.94 20.19
CA ASP A 40 33.84 -14.46 20.90
C ASP A 40 34.20 -15.06 22.28
N ASP A 41 35.39 -15.63 22.41
CA ASP A 41 35.91 -16.15 23.68
C ASP A 41 36.29 -15.03 24.68
N GLU A 42 36.82 -13.91 24.20
CA GLU A 42 37.08 -12.72 25.02
C GLU A 42 35.77 -12.04 25.45
N LEU A 43 34.74 -12.10 24.59
CA LEU A 43 33.38 -11.64 24.90
C LEU A 43 32.70 -12.54 25.95
N ALA A 44 32.87 -13.86 25.85
CA ALA A 44 32.30 -14.82 26.79
C ALA A 44 32.94 -14.75 28.19
N ASN A 45 34.21 -14.35 28.26
CA ASN A 45 34.98 -14.26 29.51
C ASN A 45 34.97 -12.85 30.14
N LEU A 46 34.20 -11.90 29.61
CA LEU A 46 34.02 -10.56 30.18
C LEU A 46 33.21 -10.63 31.48
N ALA A 47 33.88 -10.93 32.59
CA ALA A 47 33.30 -10.84 33.92
C ALA A 47 33.17 -9.37 34.33
N TYR A 48 31.96 -8.93 34.68
CA TYR A 48 31.76 -7.64 35.34
C TYR A 48 32.35 -7.73 36.76
N PRO A 49 33.24 -6.81 37.17
CA PRO A 49 33.76 -6.80 38.54
C PRO A 49 32.58 -6.67 39.51
N SER A 50 32.61 -7.43 40.61
CA SER A 50 31.54 -7.33 41.60
C SER A 50 31.53 -5.94 42.23
N THR A 51 30.38 -5.54 42.76
CA THR A 51 30.16 -4.23 43.39
C THR A 51 31.11 -3.98 44.57
N LYS A 52 31.48 -5.07 45.27
CA LYS A 52 32.48 -5.07 46.33
C LYS A 52 33.89 -4.80 45.77
N ASP A 53 34.27 -5.47 44.67
CA ASP A 53 35.57 -5.28 44.03
C ASP A 53 35.72 -3.85 43.48
N MET A 54 34.65 -3.27 42.94
CA MET A 54 34.65 -1.89 42.47
C MET A 54 34.76 -0.87 43.62
N ALA A 55 34.06 -1.09 44.74
CA ALA A 55 34.16 -0.23 45.91
C ALA A 55 35.55 -0.29 46.58
N ASP A 56 36.13 -1.49 46.65
CA ASP A 56 37.51 -1.69 47.14
C ASP A 56 38.53 -1.07 46.18
N TRP A 57 38.35 -1.21 44.86
CA TRP A 57 39.18 -0.55 43.86
C TRP A 57 39.12 0.98 43.95
N ILE A 58 37.93 1.57 44.10
CA ILE A 58 37.74 3.03 44.26
C ILE A 58 38.45 3.52 45.54
N ARG A 59 38.28 2.82 46.67
CA ARG A 59 38.94 3.16 47.94
C ARG A 59 40.47 3.07 47.84
N ASN A 60 40.97 2.04 47.16
CA ASN A 60 42.41 1.79 47.03
C ASN A 60 43.10 2.73 46.03
N THR A 61 42.38 3.20 45.00
CA THR A 61 42.96 4.09 43.97
C THR A 61 42.82 5.58 44.30
N ASN A 62 41.81 5.98 45.08
CA ASN A 62 41.61 7.37 45.47
C ASN A 62 41.06 7.46 46.91
N PRO A 63 41.89 7.64 47.96
CA PRO A 63 41.41 7.74 49.33
C PRO A 63 40.55 9.00 49.58
N PRO A 64 39.73 9.02 50.65
CA PRO A 64 38.87 10.16 50.94
C PRO A 64 39.68 11.39 51.34
N THR A 65 39.27 12.55 50.84
CA THR A 65 39.97 13.82 51.05
C THR A 65 39.43 14.62 52.23
N GLY A 66 38.24 14.29 52.74
CA GLY A 66 37.55 15.00 53.81
C GLY A 66 36.99 16.37 53.39
N ARG A 67 36.98 16.68 52.09
CA ARG A 67 36.48 17.96 51.56
C ARG A 67 34.98 17.94 51.35
N ALA A 68 34.37 19.12 51.37
CA ALA A 68 32.96 19.30 51.03
C ALA A 68 32.77 19.46 49.50
N TYR A 69 32.05 18.53 48.88
CA TYR A 69 31.80 18.47 47.44
C TYR A 69 30.36 18.83 47.10
N ILE A 70 30.18 19.69 46.10
CA ILE A 70 28.90 19.91 45.41
C ILE A 70 29.00 19.32 44.01
N VAL A 71 28.01 18.54 43.61
CA VAL A 71 27.82 18.08 42.23
C VAL A 71 26.54 18.71 41.68
N VAL A 72 26.69 19.63 40.72
CA VAL A 72 25.57 20.31 40.06
C VAL A 72 25.20 19.55 38.79
N GLY A 73 23.94 19.12 38.66
CA GLY A 73 23.56 18.09 37.71
C GLY A 73 23.84 16.68 38.23
N GLY A 74 23.93 16.53 39.56
CA GLY A 74 24.31 15.30 40.24
C GLY A 74 23.27 14.19 40.15
N SER A 75 22.04 14.51 39.73
CA SER A 75 20.98 13.52 39.50
C SER A 75 21.02 12.94 38.08
N GLY A 76 21.77 13.53 37.16
CA GLY A 76 22.02 12.99 35.82
C GLY A 76 23.07 11.86 35.81
N LEU A 77 23.16 11.11 34.70
CA LEU A 77 24.02 9.93 34.54
C LEU A 77 25.44 10.09 35.12
N VAL A 78 26.19 11.05 34.60
CA VAL A 78 27.58 11.31 35.03
C VAL A 78 27.63 11.83 36.46
N GLY A 79 26.68 12.70 36.83
CA GLY A 79 26.59 13.28 38.15
C GLY A 79 26.42 12.23 39.25
N GLN A 80 25.55 11.24 39.03
CA GLN A 80 25.33 10.16 39.98
C GLN A 80 26.57 9.26 40.09
N CYS A 81 27.22 8.94 38.97
CA CYS A 81 28.47 8.18 39.00
C CYS A 81 29.54 8.91 39.82
N ILE A 82 29.65 10.24 39.66
CA ILE A 82 30.59 11.05 40.44
C ILE A 82 30.24 11.02 41.93
N ILE A 83 28.97 11.18 42.30
CA ILE A 83 28.53 11.09 43.71
C ILE A 83 28.83 9.70 44.28
N LYS A 84 28.51 8.62 43.55
CA LYS A 84 28.81 7.25 43.96
C LYS A 84 30.31 7.03 44.16
N SER A 85 31.15 7.56 43.28
CA SER A 85 32.61 7.46 43.43
C SER A 85 33.11 8.24 44.65
N LEU A 86 32.61 9.46 44.90
CA LEU A 86 32.98 10.27 46.07
C LEU A 86 32.58 9.59 47.38
N LEU A 87 31.35 9.10 47.46
CA LEU A 87 30.83 8.42 48.65
C LEU A 87 31.41 7.00 48.81
N GLY A 88 31.73 6.33 47.70
CA GLY A 88 32.33 4.99 47.66
C GLY A 88 33.78 4.99 48.17
N ARG A 89 34.54 6.06 47.89
CA ARG A 89 35.86 6.27 48.49
C ARG A 89 35.85 6.74 49.94
N GLY A 90 34.67 7.02 50.52
CA GLY A 90 34.53 7.38 51.92
C GLY A 90 34.36 8.88 52.22
N GLU A 91 34.08 9.72 51.22
CA GLU A 91 33.67 11.10 51.52
C GLU A 91 32.31 11.10 52.22
N THR A 92 32.13 12.01 53.17
CA THR A 92 30.88 12.14 53.95
C THR A 92 30.14 13.45 53.67
N LEU A 93 30.84 14.45 53.12
CA LEU A 93 30.29 15.78 52.82
C LEU A 93 30.07 15.95 51.33
N VAL A 94 29.02 15.33 50.79
CA VAL A 94 28.66 15.40 49.36
C VAL A 94 27.24 15.91 49.23
N ARG A 95 27.05 16.94 48.41
CA ARG A 95 25.75 17.52 48.08
C ARG A 95 25.48 17.45 46.59
N ASN A 96 24.29 17.00 46.24
CA ASN A 96 23.75 17.03 44.91
C ASN A 96 22.86 18.27 44.74
N ILE A 97 23.15 19.09 43.72
CA ILE A 97 22.26 20.17 43.30
C ILE A 97 21.72 19.82 41.92
N ASP A 98 20.40 19.72 41.79
CA ASP A 98 19.78 19.44 40.50
C ASP A 98 18.32 19.92 40.49
N VAL A 99 17.69 19.97 39.33
CA VAL A 99 16.25 20.27 39.20
C VAL A 99 15.37 19.08 39.56
N VAL A 100 15.95 17.89 39.68
CA VAL A 100 15.25 16.65 39.99
C VAL A 100 16.09 15.86 40.99
N ALA A 101 15.46 15.24 41.99
CA ALA A 101 16.15 14.37 42.93
C ALA A 101 16.82 13.17 42.21
N PRO A 102 17.94 12.64 42.72
CA PRO A 102 18.60 11.50 42.09
C PRO A 102 17.68 10.28 42.13
N SER A 103 17.45 9.66 40.97
CA SER A 103 16.70 8.41 40.84
C SER A 103 17.67 7.21 40.87
N PRO A 104 17.36 6.11 41.58
CA PRO A 104 18.29 4.97 41.72
C PRO A 104 18.50 4.20 40.41
N PHE A 105 19.55 4.56 39.66
CA PHE A 105 20.09 3.72 38.59
C PHE A 105 21.03 2.65 39.19
N GLY A 106 20.60 1.38 39.23
CA GLY A 106 21.39 0.25 39.76
C GLY A 106 20.55 -0.88 40.36
N ASP A 107 21.18 -2.02 40.64
CA ASP A 107 20.61 -3.20 41.30
C ASP A 107 20.01 -2.81 42.68
N PRO A 108 18.75 -3.14 43.00
CA PRO A 108 18.15 -2.86 44.31
C PRO A 108 18.92 -3.47 45.50
N ASN A 109 19.81 -4.45 45.29
CA ASN A 109 20.65 -5.03 46.32
C ASN A 109 21.95 -4.25 46.61
N GLU A 110 22.30 -3.23 45.83
CA GLU A 110 23.53 -2.44 46.04
C GLU A 110 23.42 -1.39 47.17
N GLY A 111 22.21 -1.12 47.68
CA GLY A 111 21.98 -0.03 48.64
C GLY A 111 22.17 1.34 47.97
N ASP A 112 21.22 2.23 48.17
CA ASP A 112 21.24 3.56 47.56
C ASP A 112 22.36 4.42 48.16
N HIS A 113 23.55 4.36 47.56
CA HIS A 113 24.68 5.16 48.01
C HIS A 113 24.48 6.66 47.71
N VAL A 114 23.62 7.06 46.77
CA VAL A 114 23.43 8.47 46.36
C VAL A 114 22.49 9.21 47.33
N SER A 115 21.51 8.55 47.94
CA SER A 115 20.70 9.16 49.02
C SER A 115 21.48 9.51 50.28
N ARG A 116 22.73 9.04 50.41
CA ARG A 116 23.65 9.51 51.46
C ARG A 116 24.26 10.89 51.15
N SER A 117 24.09 11.40 49.93
CA SER A 117 24.39 12.81 49.61
C SER A 117 23.22 13.71 50.00
N GLU A 118 23.52 14.93 50.43
CA GLU A 118 22.48 15.93 50.66
C GLU A 118 21.92 16.39 49.31
N PHE A 119 20.61 16.25 49.07
CA PHE A 119 19.98 16.79 47.86
C PHE A 119 19.43 18.20 48.09
N VAL A 120 19.69 19.10 47.14
CA VAL A 120 19.10 20.44 47.10
C VAL A 120 18.54 20.69 45.71
N GLU A 121 17.24 20.91 45.63
CA GLU A 121 16.59 21.25 44.36
C GLU A 121 16.90 22.68 43.95
N ALA A 122 17.54 22.87 42.80
CA ALA A 122 17.77 24.20 42.23
C ALA A 122 17.93 24.15 40.71
N ASN A 123 17.34 25.13 40.03
CA ASN A 123 17.46 25.29 38.59
C ASN A 123 18.68 26.14 38.25
N VAL A 124 19.61 25.60 37.45
CA VAL A 124 20.83 26.34 37.04
C VAL A 124 20.53 27.67 36.34
N THR A 125 19.36 27.80 35.71
CA THR A 125 18.94 29.05 35.06
C THR A 125 18.46 30.14 36.03
N ASP A 126 18.23 29.79 37.30
CA ASP A 126 17.89 30.69 38.39
C ASP A 126 19.13 30.91 39.28
N TYR A 127 19.67 32.13 39.23
CA TYR A 127 20.89 32.47 39.94
C TYR A 127 20.71 32.49 41.46
N ASP A 128 19.58 32.98 41.96
CA ASP A 128 19.35 33.13 43.40
C ASP A 128 19.10 31.76 44.05
N ALA A 129 18.39 30.87 43.35
CA ALA A 129 18.24 29.48 43.76
C ALA A 129 19.60 28.76 43.86
N ILE A 130 20.46 28.93 42.84
CA ILE A 130 21.80 28.33 42.83
C ILE A 130 22.71 28.93 43.89
N LYS A 131 22.69 30.25 44.09
CA LYS A 131 23.46 30.91 45.14
C LYS A 131 23.07 30.40 46.52
N THR A 132 21.77 30.27 46.77
CA THR A 132 21.24 29.71 48.02
C THR A 132 21.68 28.27 48.23
N ALA A 133 21.53 27.43 47.19
CA ALA A 133 21.89 26.01 47.25
C ALA A 133 23.39 25.77 47.47
N ILE A 134 24.25 26.58 46.83
CA ILE A 134 25.71 26.49 46.99
C ILE A 134 26.16 27.00 48.37
N SER A 135 25.51 28.05 48.89
CA SER A 135 25.92 28.68 50.16
C SER A 135 25.43 27.95 51.41
N LYS A 136 24.54 26.97 51.28
CA LYS A 136 24.00 26.20 52.40
C LYS A 136 25.13 25.47 53.16
N PRO A 137 25.27 25.59 54.49
CA PRO A 137 26.23 24.80 55.27
C PRO A 137 25.96 23.29 55.17
N PHE A 138 27.00 22.47 55.23
CA PHE A 138 26.91 21.01 55.30
C PHE A 138 26.78 20.57 56.76
N GLY A 139 25.87 19.62 57.03
CA GLY A 139 25.68 19.07 58.37
C GLY A 139 25.09 20.08 59.36
N ASP A 140 25.62 20.12 60.59
CA ASP A 140 25.17 21.05 61.64
C ASP A 140 25.45 22.52 61.22
N PRO A 141 24.41 23.38 61.10
CA PRO A 141 24.57 24.78 60.71
C PRO A 141 25.52 25.59 61.59
N SER A 142 25.76 25.17 62.85
CA SER A 142 26.67 25.83 63.79
C SER A 142 28.16 25.65 63.45
N LEU A 143 28.53 24.64 62.65
CA LEU A 143 29.90 24.34 62.26
C LEU A 143 30.38 25.12 61.02
N ASN A 144 29.47 25.79 60.32
CA ASN A 144 29.70 26.63 59.14
C ASN A 144 30.62 26.01 58.06
N VAL A 145 30.47 24.71 57.80
CA VAL A 145 31.24 24.00 56.76
C VAL A 145 30.55 24.21 55.41
N THR A 146 31.21 24.87 54.46
CA THR A 146 30.67 25.15 53.11
C THR A 146 31.48 24.47 52.02
N ALA A 147 30.97 24.50 50.78
CA ALA A 147 31.58 23.80 49.66
C ALA A 147 33.02 24.23 49.37
N GLN A 148 33.89 23.25 49.12
CA GLN A 148 35.28 23.45 48.73
C GLN A 148 35.53 23.04 47.28
N VAL A 149 34.72 22.12 46.73
CA VAL A 149 34.80 21.67 45.35
C VAL A 149 33.42 21.67 44.73
N VAL A 150 33.29 22.25 43.53
CA VAL A 150 32.06 22.21 42.73
C VAL A 150 32.34 21.46 41.42
N ILE A 151 31.54 20.44 41.13
CA ILE A 151 31.59 19.68 39.88
C ILE A 151 30.28 19.94 39.13
N HIS A 152 30.36 20.66 38.02
CA HIS A 152 29.22 21.08 37.22
C HIS A 152 29.06 20.20 35.99
N THR A 153 28.10 19.28 36.07
CA THR A 153 27.70 18.36 35.00
C THR A 153 26.37 18.72 34.37
N ALA A 154 25.62 19.65 34.97
CA ALA A 154 24.30 20.05 34.47
C ALA A 154 24.39 20.63 33.05
N GLY A 155 23.51 20.14 32.19
CA GLY A 155 23.37 20.60 30.83
C GLY A 155 22.26 19.87 30.11
N VAL A 156 21.73 20.50 29.06
CA VAL A 156 20.73 19.93 28.17
C VAL A 156 21.37 19.58 26.83
N ILE A 157 21.20 18.34 26.37
CA ILE A 157 21.79 17.82 25.14
C ILE A 157 20.74 17.82 24.02
N ARG A 158 20.71 18.88 23.21
CA ARG A 158 19.78 19.02 22.07
C ARG A 158 20.52 19.18 20.76
N HIS A 159 21.30 18.15 20.41
CA HIS A 159 22.22 18.17 19.27
C HIS A 159 21.52 18.25 17.90
N TRP A 160 20.23 17.88 17.82
CA TRP A 160 19.41 17.96 16.61
C TRP A 160 18.89 19.38 16.29
N GLU A 161 19.10 20.36 17.18
CA GLU A 161 18.57 21.72 17.00
C GLU A 161 19.58 22.65 16.32
N ARG A 162 19.17 23.22 15.18
CA ARG A 162 19.95 24.22 14.41
C ARG A 162 19.16 25.49 14.08
N LEU A 163 17.84 25.48 14.28
CA LEU A 163 16.98 26.61 13.94
C LEU A 163 17.16 27.73 14.96
N ALA A 164 17.40 28.97 14.50
CA ALA A 164 17.81 30.08 15.36
C ALA A 164 16.91 30.31 16.59
N TYR A 165 15.60 30.10 16.47
CA TYR A 165 14.64 30.29 17.57
C TYR A 165 14.72 29.20 18.66
N LEU A 166 15.38 28.08 18.42
CA LEU A 166 15.64 27.03 19.42
C LEU A 166 16.94 27.26 20.19
N LYS A 167 17.83 28.13 19.67
CA LYS A 167 19.09 28.52 20.32
C LYS A 167 18.91 28.97 21.78
N PRO A 168 17.91 29.81 22.12
CA PRO A 168 17.75 30.31 23.48
C PRO A 168 17.57 29.21 24.52
N LEU A 169 16.92 28.09 24.19
CA LEU A 169 16.64 27.03 25.16
C LEU A 169 17.92 26.29 25.59
N CYS A 170 18.71 25.85 24.62
CA CYS A 170 19.96 25.14 24.87
C CYS A 170 21.02 26.09 25.48
N HIS A 171 21.10 27.32 24.97
CA HIS A 171 22.04 28.33 25.44
C HIS A 171 21.73 28.82 26.87
N LYS A 172 20.45 29.01 27.22
CA LYS A 172 20.04 29.45 28.58
C LYS A 172 20.53 28.49 29.66
N ILE A 173 20.45 27.19 29.42
CA ILE A 173 20.86 26.16 30.38
C ILE A 173 22.38 25.94 30.33
N ASN A 174 22.94 25.64 29.15
CA ASN A 174 24.34 25.23 29.05
C ASN A 174 25.31 26.39 29.25
N VAL A 175 24.99 27.59 28.77
CA VAL A 175 25.85 28.78 28.92
C VAL A 175 25.41 29.60 30.12
N GLY A 176 24.14 30.00 30.13
CA GLY A 176 23.56 30.82 31.20
C GLY A 176 23.63 30.13 32.56
N GLY A 177 23.24 28.86 32.61
CA GLY A 177 23.29 28.08 33.85
C GLY A 177 24.73 27.87 34.35
N THR A 178 25.67 27.55 33.46
CA THR A 178 27.09 27.44 33.82
C THR A 178 27.64 28.74 34.39
N LYS A 179 27.29 29.88 33.78
CA LYS A 179 27.68 31.20 34.28
C LYS A 179 27.13 31.47 35.70
N ASN A 180 25.87 31.10 35.96
CA ASN A 180 25.26 31.28 37.28
C ASN A 180 25.96 30.45 38.36
N VAL A 181 26.21 29.16 38.07
CA VAL A 181 26.86 28.22 39.00
C VAL A 181 28.29 28.64 39.31
N LEU A 182 29.06 29.03 38.27
CA LEU A 182 30.43 29.52 38.43
C LEU A 182 30.49 30.83 39.24
N LYS A 183 29.57 31.77 38.97
CA LYS A 183 29.48 33.03 39.72
C LYS A 183 29.14 32.79 41.19
N ALA A 184 28.19 31.90 41.48
CA ALA A 184 27.82 31.56 42.85
C ALA A 184 28.97 30.87 43.61
N ALA A 185 29.69 29.95 42.95
CA ALA A 185 30.88 29.31 43.53
C ALA A 185 31.99 30.32 43.88
N GLN A 186 32.22 31.31 43.01
CA GLN A 186 33.17 32.39 43.24
C GLN A 186 32.77 33.33 44.38
N GLU A 187 31.47 33.64 44.51
CA GLU A 187 30.98 34.52 45.58
C GLU A 187 30.98 33.87 46.95
N LEU A 188 30.83 32.55 47.03
CA LEU A 188 30.94 31.81 48.29
C LEU A 188 32.34 31.93 48.91
N GLY A 189 33.39 32.07 48.09
CA GLY A 189 34.77 32.30 48.54
C GLY A 189 35.49 31.09 49.15
N THR A 190 34.77 30.04 49.56
CA THR A 190 35.37 28.79 50.10
C THR A 190 35.69 27.75 49.04
N VAL A 191 35.11 27.87 47.83
CA VAL A 191 35.34 26.94 46.74
C VAL A 191 36.74 27.13 46.16
N ARG A 192 37.56 26.07 46.21
CA ARG A 192 38.94 26.05 45.69
C ARG A 192 39.07 25.39 44.34
N ALA A 193 38.14 24.51 43.98
CA ALA A 193 38.16 23.83 42.67
C ALA A 193 36.76 23.81 42.03
N PHE A 194 36.71 24.11 40.73
CA PHE A 194 35.52 24.02 39.90
C PHE A 194 35.80 23.12 38.68
N VAL A 195 35.07 22.03 38.54
CA VAL A 195 35.23 21.11 37.40
C VAL A 195 33.98 21.19 36.52
N PHE A 196 34.15 21.49 35.24
CA PHE A 196 33.05 21.56 34.28
C PHE A 196 33.09 20.40 33.28
N THR A 197 31.95 19.75 33.09
CA THR A 197 31.77 18.74 32.04
C THR A 197 31.31 19.39 30.74
N SER A 198 32.28 19.66 29.87
CA SER A 198 32.12 20.09 28.47
C SER A 198 31.84 18.87 27.57
N SER A 199 32.08 18.97 26.27
CA SER A 199 31.94 17.86 25.32
C SER A 199 32.88 18.05 24.13
N VAL A 200 33.46 16.96 23.62
CA VAL A 200 34.22 16.97 22.37
C VAL A 200 33.39 17.51 21.20
N THR A 201 32.06 17.34 21.24
CA THR A 201 31.13 17.79 20.19
C THR A 201 31.16 19.29 19.94
N GLY A 202 31.49 20.10 20.95
CA GLY A 202 31.67 21.55 20.82
C GLY A 202 32.81 21.97 19.88
N PHE A 203 33.63 21.00 19.47
CA PHE A 203 34.83 21.22 18.69
C PHE A 203 34.88 20.37 17.41
N ILE A 204 33.75 19.79 17.00
CA ILE A 204 33.62 19.02 15.74
C ILE A 204 33.33 19.97 14.56
N THR A 205 34.03 19.73 13.46
CA THR A 205 33.87 20.38 12.16
C THR A 205 32.62 19.85 11.45
N PRO A 206 31.71 20.69 10.90
CA PRO A 206 30.55 20.19 10.18
C PRO A 206 30.99 19.50 8.88
N GLY A 207 30.36 18.37 8.58
CA GLY A 207 30.54 17.67 7.30
C GLY A 207 30.11 18.57 6.15
N LYS A 208 31.05 19.11 5.38
CA LYS A 208 30.76 19.97 4.22
C LYS A 208 30.44 19.11 3.00
N TYR A 209 29.19 18.64 2.89
CA TYR A 209 28.70 17.75 1.81
C TYR A 209 28.72 18.36 0.38
N LEU A 210 29.29 19.55 0.19
CA LEU A 210 29.31 20.30 -1.08
C LEU A 210 30.71 20.75 -1.53
N ARG A 211 31.79 20.39 -0.83
CA ARG A 211 33.17 20.74 -1.25
C ARG A 211 33.89 19.49 -1.79
N PHE A 212 34.22 19.52 -3.07
CA PHE A 212 34.71 18.36 -3.84
C PHE A 212 36.12 17.87 -3.49
N TRP A 213 36.94 18.58 -2.68
CA TRP A 213 38.41 18.31 -2.65
C TRP A 213 39.16 18.51 -1.31
N LEU A 214 38.54 18.37 -0.13
CA LEU A 214 39.30 18.46 1.14
C LEU A 214 38.88 17.40 2.16
N GLN A 215 39.75 16.39 2.37
CA GLN A 215 39.72 15.52 3.54
C GLN A 215 40.79 16.00 4.51
N ASN A 216 40.40 16.52 5.68
CA ASN A 216 41.34 16.68 6.80
C ASN A 216 41.01 15.61 7.85
N PRO A 217 41.98 14.81 8.31
CA PRO A 217 41.79 13.90 9.43
C PRO A 217 41.51 14.71 10.70
N LEU A 218 40.48 14.33 11.45
CA LEU A 218 40.13 14.93 12.73
C LEU A 218 40.74 14.11 13.88
N VAL A 219 42.02 14.36 14.18
CA VAL A 219 42.65 13.90 15.42
C VAL A 219 42.62 15.07 16.40
N PHE A 220 41.89 14.93 17.50
CA PHE A 220 41.77 15.96 18.54
C PHE A 220 42.73 15.65 19.68
N GLY A 221 43.63 16.59 20.00
CA GLY A 221 44.54 16.53 21.15
C GLY A 221 44.21 17.60 22.20
N ASP A 222 45.10 17.77 23.19
CA ASP A 222 44.94 18.72 24.32
C ASP A 222 45.01 20.21 23.92
N GLU A 223 45.27 20.53 22.65
CA GLU A 223 45.50 21.90 22.15
C GLU A 223 44.22 22.71 21.82
N PRO A 224 44.28 24.05 21.79
CA PRO A 224 43.16 24.91 21.41
C PRO A 224 42.82 24.80 19.91
N ILE A 225 41.58 24.45 19.58
CA ILE A 225 41.11 24.24 18.19
C ILE A 225 40.72 25.58 17.53
N GLN A 226 41.13 25.79 16.27
CA GLN A 226 40.84 27.00 15.47
C GLN A 226 39.33 27.24 15.26
N GLU A 227 38.87 28.48 15.48
CA GLU A 227 37.45 28.86 15.53
C GLU A 227 36.68 28.79 14.19
N ALA A 228 37.38 28.75 13.04
CA ALA A 228 36.80 29.12 11.75
C ALA A 228 35.92 28.05 11.05
N LEU A 229 35.74 26.86 11.62
CA LEU A 229 35.14 25.71 10.90
C LEU A 229 34.19 24.87 11.77
N LEU A 230 33.33 25.45 12.61
CA LEU A 230 32.61 24.69 13.65
C LEU A 230 31.10 24.53 13.39
N SER A 231 30.51 23.51 14.02
CA SER A 231 29.13 23.02 13.81
C SER A 231 28.04 24.07 14.07
N ASP A 232 27.01 24.10 13.21
CA ASP A 232 25.82 24.99 13.31
C ASP A 232 24.76 24.50 14.32
N SER A 233 25.03 23.41 15.06
CA SER A 233 24.13 22.89 16.10
C SER A 233 24.26 23.69 17.40
N HIS A 234 23.13 23.92 18.07
CA HIS A 234 23.08 24.73 19.29
C HIS A 234 23.78 24.07 20.47
N TYR A 235 23.72 22.75 20.61
CA TYR A 235 24.36 22.04 21.72
C TYR A 235 25.91 22.14 21.69
N PRO A 236 26.60 21.76 20.60
CA PRO A 236 28.03 22.01 20.42
C PRO A 236 28.42 23.46 20.71
N THR A 237 27.68 24.41 20.12
CA THR A 237 27.94 25.84 20.27
C THR A 237 27.86 26.26 21.74
N SER A 238 26.80 25.84 22.44
CA SER A 238 26.59 26.17 23.85
C SER A 238 27.62 25.55 24.80
N LYS A 239 28.06 24.30 24.55
CA LYS A 239 29.11 23.65 25.37
C LYS A 239 30.48 24.30 25.16
N ARG A 240 30.80 24.72 23.93
CA ARG A 240 32.01 25.49 23.62
C ARG A 240 32.03 26.86 24.29
N GLU A 241 30.92 27.60 24.21
CA GLU A 241 30.80 28.90 24.87
C GLU A 241 30.93 28.77 26.40
N ALA A 242 30.28 27.76 27.00
CA ALA A 242 30.41 27.45 28.42
C ALA A 242 31.83 27.01 28.83
N ASP A 243 32.50 26.21 28.01
CA ASP A 243 33.89 25.79 28.20
C ASP A 243 34.84 26.98 28.24
N ALA A 244 34.72 27.90 27.26
CA ALA A 244 35.50 29.13 27.22
C ALA A 244 35.25 30.01 28.46
N LEU A 245 33.99 30.13 28.90
CA LEU A 245 33.63 30.87 30.11
C LEU A 245 34.30 30.30 31.37
N VAL A 246 34.30 28.97 31.53
CA VAL A 246 34.91 28.32 32.70
C VAL A 246 36.43 28.44 32.67
N ARG A 247 37.08 28.19 31.52
CA ARG A 247 38.54 28.35 31.40
C ARG A 247 38.99 29.78 31.67
N ALA A 248 38.23 30.77 31.20
CA ALA A 248 38.52 32.18 31.47
C ALA A 248 38.41 32.56 32.96
N ALA A 249 37.73 31.74 33.77
CA ALA A 249 37.61 31.96 35.20
C ALA A 249 38.68 31.24 36.03
N ASP A 250 39.63 30.51 35.41
CA ASP A 250 40.70 29.86 36.17
C ASP A 250 41.52 30.88 36.95
N ASN A 251 41.77 30.57 38.22
CA ASN A 251 42.52 31.41 39.15
C ASN A 251 41.91 32.81 39.37
N THR A 252 40.67 33.04 38.95
CA THR A 252 39.92 34.27 39.26
C THR A 252 39.21 34.10 40.60
N LYS A 253 39.34 35.08 41.51
CA LYS A 253 38.75 35.02 42.87
C LYS A 253 39.17 33.78 43.70
N GLY A 254 40.36 33.24 43.46
CA GLY A 254 40.94 32.17 44.29
C GLY A 254 40.40 30.75 44.05
N ILE A 255 39.65 30.54 42.97
CA ILE A 255 39.16 29.22 42.52
C ILE A 255 40.02 28.71 41.35
N ARG A 256 40.36 27.41 41.34
CA ARG A 256 40.97 26.75 40.18
C ARG A 256 39.91 26.04 39.35
N THR A 257 39.92 26.22 38.04
CA THR A 257 38.92 25.63 37.15
C THR A 257 39.53 24.57 36.25
N GLY A 258 38.84 23.44 36.09
CA GLY A 258 39.17 22.39 35.12
C GLY A 258 37.99 22.10 34.21
N VAL A 259 38.26 21.80 32.94
CA VAL A 259 37.22 21.41 31.97
C VAL A 259 37.52 20.02 31.44
N LEU A 260 36.54 19.13 31.56
CA LEU A 260 36.59 17.78 31.00
C LEU A 260 35.78 17.75 29.70
N ARG A 261 36.36 17.22 28.62
CA ARG A 261 35.73 17.09 27.30
C ARG A 261 35.51 15.62 26.95
N PRO A 262 34.53 14.95 27.59
CA PRO A 262 34.23 13.56 27.25
C PRO A 262 33.89 13.39 25.76
N GLY A 263 34.16 12.18 25.26
CA GLY A 263 33.87 11.75 23.89
C GLY A 263 32.40 11.90 23.51
N MET A 264 32.08 11.64 22.23
CA MET A 264 30.75 11.93 21.65
C MET A 264 29.61 11.16 22.33
N ALA A 265 29.89 10.05 23.00
CA ALA A 265 28.94 9.31 23.82
C ALA A 265 29.54 9.03 25.21
N ILE A 266 28.77 9.31 26.26
CA ILE A 266 29.05 8.84 27.62
C ILE A 266 28.06 7.72 27.89
N VAL A 267 28.56 6.49 27.85
CA VAL A 267 27.74 5.29 27.83
C VAL A 267 27.85 4.60 29.18
N GLY A 268 26.71 4.24 29.75
CA GLY A 268 26.63 3.46 30.98
C GLY A 268 25.18 3.15 31.35
N PRO A 269 24.96 2.33 32.40
CA PRO A 269 23.61 2.09 32.91
C PRO A 269 22.92 3.41 33.29
N GLY A 270 21.82 3.73 32.59
CA GLY A 270 21.11 5.02 32.72
C GLY A 270 21.42 6.04 31.62
N ASP A 271 22.26 5.71 30.63
CA ASP A 271 22.42 6.52 29.42
C ASP A 271 21.14 6.49 28.57
N GLN A 272 20.66 7.67 28.24
CA GLN A 272 19.44 7.88 27.47
C GLN A 272 19.72 8.04 25.97
N TYR A 273 20.98 8.11 25.53
CA TYR A 273 21.37 8.44 24.15
C TYR A 273 21.85 7.28 23.27
N ILE A 274 22.40 6.18 23.84
CA ILE A 274 22.73 4.99 23.02
C ILE A 274 21.50 4.40 22.31
N THR A 275 20.32 4.61 22.89
CA THR A 275 19.04 4.22 22.31
C THR A 275 18.67 5.05 21.08
N ILE A 276 19.19 6.27 20.93
CA ILE A 276 18.81 7.21 19.84
C ILE A 276 19.65 7.00 18.57
N VAL A 277 20.94 6.65 18.70
CA VAL A 277 21.83 6.47 17.53
C VAL A 277 21.59 5.14 16.82
N SER A 278 21.20 4.08 17.54
CA SER A 278 20.81 2.80 16.93
C SER A 278 19.52 2.92 16.09
N HIS A 279 18.65 3.90 16.38
CA HIS A 279 17.36 4.11 15.70
C HIS A 279 17.44 4.94 14.41
N CYS A 280 18.58 5.57 14.09
CA CYS A 280 18.69 6.42 12.89
C CYS A 280 19.38 5.73 11.69
N CYS A 281 19.98 4.53 11.87
CA CYS A 281 20.89 3.92 10.88
C CYS A 281 20.49 2.52 10.36
N THR A 282 19.26 2.04 10.56
CA THR A 282 18.78 0.77 9.97
C THR A 282 17.47 0.99 9.20
N PRO A 283 17.58 1.42 7.95
CA PRO A 283 17.15 0.53 6.87
C PRO A 283 18.11 0.58 5.68
N LEU A 284 18.62 -0.58 5.25
CA LEU A 284 19.27 -0.93 3.95
C LEU A 284 20.52 -1.82 4.13
N SER A 285 20.35 -3.06 4.60
CA SER A 285 21.12 -4.23 4.11
C SER A 285 20.72 -5.46 4.91
N GLY A 286 20.08 -6.42 4.25
CA GLY A 286 20.04 -7.79 4.76
C GLY A 286 21.43 -8.39 4.69
N TYR A 287 22.04 -8.64 5.84
CA TYR A 287 22.99 -9.71 6.08
C TYR A 287 22.84 -10.13 7.54
N ASP A 288 22.79 -11.44 7.73
CA ASP A 288 22.61 -12.17 8.97
C ASP A 288 23.74 -11.81 9.98
N LEU A 289 23.39 -11.28 11.15
CA LEU A 289 24.23 -11.26 12.35
C LEU A 289 23.30 -11.31 13.58
N SER A 290 23.33 -12.46 14.24
CA SER A 290 22.72 -12.73 15.53
C SER A 290 23.07 -11.68 16.58
N TRP A 291 22.07 -10.92 17.06
CA TRP A 291 22.18 -10.08 18.25
C TRP A 291 21.00 -10.34 19.19
N SER A 292 21.06 -11.47 19.86
CA SER A 292 20.25 -11.82 21.02
C SER A 292 20.87 -11.21 22.29
N ALA A 293 20.44 -10.03 22.74
CA ALA A 293 20.74 -9.55 24.12
C ALA A 293 20.01 -8.28 24.62
N SER A 294 19.29 -7.49 23.81
CA SER A 294 18.94 -6.10 24.21
C SER A 294 17.49 -5.84 24.63
N ILE A 295 16.66 -6.87 24.83
CA ILE A 295 15.22 -6.70 25.16
C ILE A 295 14.91 -6.70 26.67
N GLN A 296 15.87 -6.92 27.58
CA GLN A 296 15.54 -7.11 29.00
C GLN A 296 15.62 -5.88 29.93
N ARG A 297 15.81 -4.63 29.45
CA ARG A 297 16.08 -3.49 30.36
C ARG A 297 15.15 -2.28 30.29
N PHE A 298 13.90 -2.45 29.86
CA PHE A 298 12.86 -1.40 29.89
C PHE A 298 11.95 -1.42 31.14
N ALA A 299 12.51 -1.79 32.29
CA ALA A 299 11.76 -2.00 33.52
C ALA A 299 12.32 -1.15 34.67
N LYS A 300 12.16 0.19 34.64
CA LYS A 300 12.38 1.01 35.85
C LYS A 300 11.64 2.35 35.87
N THR A 301 10.37 2.35 35.47
CA THR A 301 9.35 3.31 35.93
C THR A 301 8.55 2.69 37.10
N LYS A 302 9.18 1.86 37.95
CA LYS A 302 8.53 0.81 38.75
C LYS A 302 8.06 1.14 40.18
N ASP A 303 8.14 2.38 40.67
CA ASP A 303 7.99 2.61 42.12
C ASP A 303 6.67 3.24 42.59
N GLN A 304 5.63 3.30 41.75
CA GLN A 304 4.25 3.57 42.22
C GLN A 304 3.16 2.65 41.64
N ILE A 305 3.57 1.63 40.91
CA ILE A 305 2.69 0.58 40.39
C ILE A 305 3.41 -0.73 40.74
N GLN A 306 2.73 -1.72 41.32
CA GLN A 306 3.31 -3.07 41.38
C GLN A 306 3.41 -3.59 39.95
N PHE A 307 4.53 -3.33 39.27
CA PHE A 307 4.82 -4.01 38.03
C PHE A 307 5.25 -5.43 38.38
N GLY A 308 4.26 -6.32 38.48
CA GLY A 308 4.49 -7.74 38.69
C GLY A 308 5.43 -8.28 37.62
N ALA A 309 6.33 -9.15 38.08
CA ALA A 309 7.22 -10.06 37.37
C ALA A 309 7.89 -9.55 36.07
N GLU A 310 9.19 -9.72 35.94
CA GLU A 310 9.73 -9.97 34.58
C GLU A 310 8.82 -11.00 33.92
N ILE A 311 8.18 -10.66 32.78
CA ILE A 311 7.59 -11.67 31.92
C ILE A 311 8.78 -12.45 31.37
N LYS A 312 9.26 -13.42 32.16
CA LYS A 312 10.15 -14.46 31.66
C LYS A 312 9.38 -15.10 30.50
N PRO A 313 9.94 -15.16 29.28
CA PRO A 313 9.28 -15.86 28.19
C PRO A 313 8.91 -17.25 28.70
N ILE A 314 7.60 -17.45 28.89
CA ILE A 314 7.07 -18.73 29.35
C ILE A 314 7.48 -19.74 28.28
N SER A 315 8.18 -20.80 28.68
CA SER A 315 8.61 -21.82 27.74
C SER A 315 7.39 -22.33 26.96
N GLY A 316 7.60 -22.72 25.70
CA GLY A 316 6.50 -23.27 24.86
C GLY A 316 5.73 -24.39 25.57
N ASP A 317 6.42 -25.19 26.41
CA ASP A 317 5.84 -26.25 27.22
C ASP A 317 4.95 -25.76 28.36
N ALA A 318 5.28 -24.64 29.00
CA ALA A 318 4.46 -24.05 30.05
C ALA A 318 3.23 -23.34 29.47
N LEU A 319 3.36 -22.70 28.30
CA LEU A 319 2.22 -22.19 27.55
C LEU A 319 1.27 -23.33 27.16
N ALA A 320 1.77 -24.47 26.68
CA ALA A 320 0.94 -25.60 26.25
C ALA A 320 0.03 -26.16 27.37
N LYS A 321 0.48 -26.12 28.63
CA LYS A 321 -0.21 -26.70 29.80
C LYS A 321 -1.28 -25.81 30.44
N LEU A 322 -1.44 -24.55 29.99
CA LEU A 322 -2.47 -23.64 30.51
C LEU A 322 -3.89 -24.18 30.22
N THR A 323 -4.67 -24.36 31.29
CA THR A 323 -6.12 -24.62 31.27
C THR A 323 -6.89 -23.30 31.30
N TYR A 324 -8.17 -23.32 30.89
CA TYR A 324 -9.03 -22.13 30.82
C TYR A 324 -10.27 -22.32 31.71
N PRO A 325 -10.65 -21.31 32.52
CA PRO A 325 -11.93 -21.32 33.22
C PRO A 325 -13.11 -21.46 32.24
N THR A 326 -14.10 -22.27 32.61
CA THR A 326 -15.34 -22.46 31.85
C THR A 326 -16.39 -21.41 32.22
N ALA A 327 -17.45 -21.27 31.42
CA ALA A 327 -18.57 -20.39 31.74
C ALA A 327 -19.22 -20.73 33.09
N GLU A 328 -19.26 -22.02 33.45
CA GLU A 328 -19.77 -22.48 34.75
C GLU A 328 -18.86 -22.05 35.89
N ASP A 329 -17.53 -22.12 35.71
CA ASP A 329 -16.57 -21.60 36.71
C ASP A 329 -16.75 -20.09 36.90
N MET A 330 -16.93 -19.34 35.80
CA MET A 330 -17.20 -17.91 35.86
C MET A 330 -18.53 -17.61 36.55
N GLY A 331 -19.58 -18.41 36.28
CA GLY A 331 -20.90 -18.27 36.89
C GLY A 331 -20.88 -18.54 38.39
N LYS A 332 -20.24 -19.63 38.82
CA LYS A 332 -20.06 -19.96 40.25
C LYS A 332 -19.28 -18.88 40.98
N ALA A 333 -18.25 -18.33 40.36
CA ALA A 333 -17.47 -17.23 40.94
C ALA A 333 -18.23 -15.90 40.98
N ALA A 334 -19.28 -15.71 40.18
CA ALA A 334 -20.14 -14.54 40.24
C ALA A 334 -21.07 -14.56 41.47
N GLY A 335 -21.36 -15.74 42.01
CA GLY A 335 -22.29 -15.95 43.13
C GLY A 335 -23.34 -17.02 42.83
N SER A 336 -24.28 -17.21 43.74
CA SER A 336 -25.43 -18.11 43.53
C SER A 336 -26.44 -17.50 42.55
N PRO A 337 -27.15 -18.32 41.76
CA PRO A 337 -28.24 -17.82 40.92
C PRO A 337 -29.34 -17.15 41.75
N THR A 338 -29.83 -16.03 41.24
CA THR A 338 -30.80 -15.14 41.89
C THR A 338 -32.24 -15.45 41.48
N GLY A 339 -32.44 -16.08 40.32
CA GLY A 339 -33.76 -16.33 39.74
C GLY A 339 -34.44 -15.09 39.16
N LYS A 340 -33.73 -13.95 39.08
CA LYS A 340 -34.24 -12.69 38.55
C LYS A 340 -34.26 -12.70 37.02
N ALA A 341 -35.09 -11.82 36.44
CA ALA A 341 -35.14 -11.60 35.01
C ALA A 341 -34.09 -10.57 34.54
N TYR A 342 -33.04 -11.07 33.86
CA TYR A 342 -31.93 -10.29 33.34
C TYR A 342 -32.16 -9.89 31.88
N VAL A 343 -31.99 -8.61 31.58
CA VAL A 343 -31.96 -8.07 30.22
C VAL A 343 -30.56 -7.55 29.93
N VAL A 344 -29.92 -8.10 28.91
CA VAL A 344 -28.62 -7.64 28.41
C VAL A 344 -28.82 -6.90 27.10
N VAL A 345 -28.74 -5.57 27.15
CA VAL A 345 -28.83 -4.70 25.96
C VAL A 345 -27.46 -4.64 25.30
N GLY A 346 -27.38 -5.00 24.02
CA GLY A 346 -26.13 -5.31 23.32
C GLY A 346 -25.61 -6.73 23.57
N GLY A 347 -26.50 -7.65 23.97
CA GLY A 347 -26.14 -9.01 24.40
C GLY A 347 -25.60 -9.93 23.29
N SER A 348 -25.78 -9.59 22.01
CA SER A 348 -25.16 -10.32 20.90
C SER A 348 -23.72 -9.85 20.64
N GLY A 349 -23.37 -8.67 21.13
CA GLY A 349 -22.06 -8.02 20.96
C GLY A 349 -20.92 -8.68 21.75
N PHE A 350 -19.71 -8.10 21.61
CA PHE A 350 -18.48 -8.68 22.15
C PHE A 350 -18.55 -8.97 23.65
N VAL A 351 -18.78 -7.97 24.50
CA VAL A 351 -18.88 -8.16 25.96
C VAL A 351 -20.21 -8.81 26.34
N GLY A 352 -21.30 -8.35 25.73
CA GLY A 352 -22.67 -8.77 26.05
C GLY A 352 -22.86 -10.28 26.00
N ARG A 353 -22.31 -10.96 24.99
CA ARG A 353 -22.44 -12.42 24.89
C ARG A 353 -21.76 -13.16 26.04
N TYR A 354 -20.64 -12.64 26.58
CA TYR A 354 -19.99 -13.26 27.73
C TYR A 354 -20.79 -13.03 29.01
N ILE A 355 -21.45 -11.88 29.16
CA ILE A 355 -22.39 -11.64 30.26
C ILE A 355 -23.54 -12.65 30.23
N VAL A 356 -24.15 -12.85 29.06
CA VAL A 356 -25.22 -13.83 28.88
C VAL A 356 -24.74 -15.24 29.22
N ARG A 357 -23.58 -15.65 28.69
CA ARG A 357 -23.00 -16.97 28.96
C ARG A 357 -22.66 -17.16 30.44
N THR A 358 -22.15 -16.14 31.12
CA THR A 358 -21.88 -16.21 32.57
C THR A 358 -23.16 -16.28 33.39
N LEU A 359 -24.23 -15.57 33.01
CA LEU A 359 -25.55 -15.69 33.66
C LEU A 359 -26.13 -17.11 33.50
N LEU A 360 -26.12 -17.65 32.28
CA LEU A 360 -26.57 -19.01 32.00
C LEU A 360 -25.70 -20.05 32.73
N GLY A 361 -24.38 -19.84 32.75
CA GLY A 361 -23.43 -20.67 33.51
C GLY A 361 -23.62 -20.59 35.03
N ARG A 362 -24.09 -19.46 35.57
CA ARG A 362 -24.51 -19.30 36.97
C ARG A 362 -25.80 -20.06 37.28
N GLY A 363 -26.57 -20.43 36.25
CA GLY A 363 -27.84 -21.17 36.37
C GLY A 363 -29.08 -20.28 36.25
N GLU A 364 -28.94 -19.03 35.78
CA GLU A 364 -30.10 -18.18 35.52
C GLU A 364 -30.90 -18.68 34.32
N THR A 365 -32.23 -18.70 34.45
CA THR A 365 -33.14 -19.20 33.41
C THR A 365 -33.90 -18.09 32.68
N LEU A 366 -33.99 -16.90 33.28
CA LEU A 366 -34.67 -15.73 32.72
C LEU A 366 -33.66 -14.71 32.19
N VAL A 367 -33.01 -15.04 31.08
CA VAL A 367 -32.02 -14.18 30.43
C VAL A 367 -32.49 -13.78 29.04
N ARG A 368 -32.51 -12.47 28.76
CA ARG A 368 -32.88 -11.93 27.44
C ARG A 368 -31.74 -11.11 26.85
N ILE A 369 -31.50 -11.36 25.56
CA ILE A 369 -30.63 -10.59 24.68
C ILE A 369 -31.48 -9.58 23.92
N ILE A 370 -31.15 -8.29 24.04
CA ILE A 370 -31.70 -7.24 23.19
C ILE A 370 -30.58 -6.70 22.31
N ASP A 371 -30.70 -6.82 20.99
CA ASP A 371 -29.67 -6.35 20.06
C ASP A 371 -30.24 -6.10 18.65
N VAL A 372 -29.59 -5.28 17.84
CA VAL A 372 -29.95 -5.08 16.42
C VAL A 372 -29.55 -6.28 15.55
N VAL A 373 -28.62 -7.11 16.02
CA VAL A 373 -28.11 -8.31 15.35
C VAL A 373 -28.40 -9.56 16.19
N PRO A 374 -28.87 -10.68 15.61
CA PRO A 374 -29.06 -11.93 16.35
C PRO A 374 -27.74 -12.49 16.92
N PRO A 375 -27.77 -13.25 18.03
CA PRO A 375 -26.57 -13.85 18.60
C PRO A 375 -25.99 -14.92 17.67
N ASP A 376 -24.68 -15.11 17.74
CA ASP A 376 -24.00 -16.23 17.07
C ASP A 376 -24.32 -17.55 17.82
N LEU A 377 -25.04 -18.44 17.16
CA LEU A 377 -25.47 -19.74 17.70
C LEU A 377 -24.54 -20.89 17.30
N SER A 378 -23.31 -20.59 16.89
CA SER A 378 -22.31 -21.61 16.62
C SER A 378 -21.76 -22.23 17.92
N GLY A 379 -21.55 -23.54 17.91
CA GLY A 379 -21.04 -24.29 19.05
C GLY A 379 -21.90 -25.50 19.40
N ASP A 380 -21.67 -26.06 20.58
CA ASP A 380 -22.46 -27.16 21.13
C ASP A 380 -23.77 -26.63 21.73
N ALA A 381 -24.88 -26.87 21.03
CA ALA A 381 -26.21 -26.45 21.46
C ALA A 381 -26.69 -27.14 22.75
N GLY A 382 -26.03 -28.22 23.19
CA GLY A 382 -26.31 -28.89 24.47
C GLY A 382 -25.58 -28.27 25.67
N ALA A 383 -24.65 -27.34 25.46
CA ALA A 383 -23.93 -26.68 26.53
C ALA A 383 -24.85 -25.74 27.32
N LYS A 384 -24.82 -25.81 28.65
CA LYS A 384 -25.71 -25.00 29.52
C LYS A 384 -25.59 -23.49 29.29
N ASP A 385 -24.42 -23.01 28.90
CA ASP A 385 -24.15 -21.61 28.62
C ASP A 385 -24.41 -21.20 27.16
N HIS A 386 -24.98 -22.09 26.33
CA HIS A 386 -25.23 -21.79 24.93
C HIS A 386 -26.27 -20.66 24.76
N LEU A 387 -25.99 -19.70 23.87
CA LEU A 387 -26.82 -18.49 23.71
C LEU A 387 -28.26 -18.77 23.27
N SER A 388 -28.54 -19.95 22.70
CA SER A 388 -29.91 -20.38 22.38
C SER A 388 -30.81 -20.59 23.60
N HIS A 389 -30.24 -20.66 24.80
CA HIS A 389 -30.99 -20.76 26.04
C HIS A 389 -31.48 -19.40 26.57
N ALA A 390 -31.04 -18.29 25.95
CA ALA A 390 -31.56 -16.96 26.24
C ALA A 390 -32.63 -16.54 25.22
N ASP A 391 -33.62 -15.74 25.65
CA ASP A 391 -34.60 -15.13 24.75
C ASP A 391 -33.94 -14.02 23.93
N PHE A 392 -34.23 -13.92 22.64
CA PHE A 392 -33.68 -12.87 21.78
C PHE A 392 -34.79 -11.96 21.27
N VAL A 393 -34.59 -10.65 21.44
CA VAL A 393 -35.48 -9.63 20.89
C VAL A 393 -34.66 -8.63 20.08
N LYS A 394 -35.03 -8.48 18.81
CA LYS A 394 -34.39 -7.50 17.94
C LYS A 394 -34.90 -6.09 18.25
N ALA A 395 -34.03 -5.18 18.65
CA ALA A 395 -34.38 -3.79 18.89
C ALA A 395 -33.19 -2.83 18.72
N ASP A 396 -33.47 -1.57 18.36
CA ASP A 396 -32.48 -0.51 18.18
C ASP A 396 -32.57 0.52 19.30
N VAL A 397 -31.48 0.77 20.02
CA VAL A 397 -31.47 1.74 21.13
C VAL A 397 -31.79 3.17 20.71
N THR A 398 -31.58 3.53 19.45
CA THR A 398 -31.93 4.85 18.92
C THR A 398 -33.43 5.03 18.69
N ASP A 399 -34.21 3.93 18.68
CA ASP A 399 -35.66 3.92 18.61
C ASP A 399 -36.27 3.61 19.98
N TYR A 400 -36.88 4.63 20.59
CA TYR A 400 -37.52 4.52 21.89
C TYR A 400 -38.61 3.45 21.93
N GLY A 401 -39.45 3.36 20.89
CA GLY A 401 -40.57 2.42 20.85
C GLY A 401 -40.06 0.97 20.81
N SER A 402 -39.07 0.71 19.95
CA SER A 402 -38.46 -0.60 19.79
C SER A 402 -37.84 -1.15 21.09
N ILE A 403 -37.09 -0.32 21.83
CA ILE A 403 -36.54 -0.75 23.13
C ILE A 403 -37.62 -0.89 24.19
N LYS A 404 -38.60 0.01 24.21
CA LYS A 404 -39.69 -0.04 25.18
C LYS A 404 -40.43 -1.37 25.06
N ASP A 405 -40.84 -1.73 23.85
CA ASP A 405 -41.51 -2.99 23.57
C ASP A 405 -40.65 -4.21 23.95
N ALA A 406 -39.35 -4.16 23.69
CA ALA A 406 -38.42 -5.25 24.02
C ALA A 406 -38.20 -5.45 25.53
N MET A 407 -38.14 -4.36 26.30
CA MET A 407 -37.94 -4.39 27.75
C MET A 407 -39.24 -4.68 28.53
N THR A 408 -40.40 -4.24 28.02
CA THR A 408 -41.71 -4.49 28.64
C THR A 408 -42.28 -5.87 28.31
N ARG A 409 -41.68 -6.59 27.35
CA ARG A 409 -42.16 -7.93 26.97
C ARG A 409 -41.98 -8.91 28.14
N PRO A 410 -43.02 -9.67 28.54
CA PRO A 410 -42.85 -10.71 29.54
C PRO A 410 -41.90 -11.83 29.09
N PHE A 411 -41.24 -12.50 30.04
CA PHE A 411 -40.42 -13.69 29.77
C PHE A 411 -41.33 -14.92 29.61
N GLY A 412 -41.54 -15.39 28.38
CA GLY A 412 -42.48 -16.47 28.10
C GLY A 412 -43.87 -16.17 28.68
N ASN A 413 -44.47 -17.15 29.37
CA ASN A 413 -45.78 -17.00 30.02
C ASN A 413 -45.68 -16.63 31.52
N THR A 414 -44.52 -16.17 32.00
CA THR A 414 -44.30 -15.91 33.44
C THR A 414 -44.98 -14.63 33.94
N GLY A 415 -45.31 -13.69 33.05
CA GLY A 415 -45.76 -12.35 33.41
C GLY A 415 -44.65 -11.43 33.95
N ILE A 416 -43.42 -11.95 34.13
CA ILE A 416 -42.27 -11.19 34.65
C ILE A 416 -41.60 -10.44 33.49
N THR A 417 -41.29 -9.16 33.69
CA THR A 417 -40.55 -8.28 32.77
C THR A 417 -39.11 -8.07 33.24
N ALA A 418 -38.38 -7.07 32.74
CA ALA A 418 -37.02 -6.78 33.16
C ALA A 418 -36.94 -6.45 34.68
N GLN A 419 -36.01 -7.08 35.40
CA GLN A 419 -35.70 -6.76 36.81
C GLN A 419 -34.27 -6.22 36.97
N VAL A 420 -33.34 -6.79 36.22
CA VAL A 420 -31.95 -6.34 36.14
C VAL A 420 -31.61 -6.01 34.70
N VAL A 421 -31.13 -4.79 34.45
CA VAL A 421 -30.74 -4.33 33.12
C VAL A 421 -29.23 -4.14 33.09
N ILE A 422 -28.56 -4.83 32.16
CA ILE A 422 -27.14 -4.64 31.89
C ILE A 422 -26.99 -4.05 30.50
N HIS A 423 -26.59 -2.78 30.44
CA HIS A 423 -26.49 -2.01 29.20
C HIS A 423 -25.03 -1.94 28.73
N THR A 424 -24.74 -2.67 27.66
CA THR A 424 -23.37 -2.78 27.09
C THR A 424 -23.22 -2.05 25.75
N VAL A 425 -24.30 -1.48 25.21
CA VAL A 425 -24.31 -0.90 23.87
C VAL A 425 -23.34 0.27 23.76
N GLY A 426 -22.58 0.28 22.66
CA GLY A 426 -21.76 1.42 22.30
C GLY A 426 -21.19 1.31 20.89
N VAL A 427 -21.22 2.42 20.16
CA VAL A 427 -20.48 2.59 18.91
C VAL A 427 -19.10 3.15 19.22
N ILE A 428 -18.06 2.36 18.92
CA ILE A 428 -16.65 2.70 19.17
C ILE A 428 -16.02 3.24 17.89
N ARG A 429 -15.87 4.58 17.82
CA ARG A 429 -15.24 5.31 16.70
C ARG A 429 -14.17 6.26 17.24
N HIS A 430 -13.18 5.67 17.90
CA HIS A 430 -12.16 6.40 18.66
C HIS A 430 -11.18 7.22 17.79
N TRP A 431 -11.16 6.99 16.47
CA TRP A 431 -10.33 7.73 15.53
C TRP A 431 -10.95 9.05 15.05
N GLU A 432 -12.20 9.37 15.41
CA GLU A 432 -12.93 10.51 14.84
C GLU A 432 -13.07 11.67 15.84
N ARG A 433 -12.77 12.89 15.37
CA ARG A 433 -13.01 14.14 16.10
C ARG A 433 -13.69 15.25 15.29
N LEU A 434 -13.97 15.01 14.00
CA LEU A 434 -14.61 16.00 13.14
C LEU A 434 -16.06 16.25 13.56
N PRO A 435 -16.51 17.52 13.73
CA PRO A 435 -17.83 17.83 14.29
C PRO A 435 -19.01 17.15 13.59
N TYR A 436 -19.00 17.05 12.26
CA TYR A 436 -20.09 16.43 11.50
C TYR A 436 -20.24 14.92 11.72
N LEU A 437 -19.26 14.25 12.33
CA LEU A 437 -19.29 12.82 12.66
C LEU A 437 -19.80 12.53 14.08
N LYS A 438 -19.82 13.55 14.95
CA LYS A 438 -20.11 13.37 16.39
C LYS A 438 -21.45 12.68 16.64
N HIS A 439 -22.49 13.08 15.91
CA HIS A 439 -23.85 12.55 16.03
C HIS A 439 -23.93 11.03 15.83
N LEU A 440 -23.03 10.43 15.03
CA LEU A 440 -23.02 8.99 14.78
C LEU A 440 -22.75 8.17 16.05
N SER A 441 -21.87 8.66 16.93
CA SER A 441 -21.63 8.06 18.24
C SER A 441 -22.62 8.57 19.28
N GLN A 442 -23.00 9.85 19.26
CA GLN A 442 -23.90 10.43 20.26
C GLN A 442 -25.30 9.82 20.23
N ASN A 443 -25.87 9.60 19.05
CA ASN A 443 -27.23 9.06 18.91
C ASN A 443 -27.35 7.70 19.61
N VAL A 444 -26.33 6.84 19.49
CA VAL A 444 -26.32 5.52 20.11
C VAL A 444 -25.86 5.59 21.58
N ASN A 445 -24.67 6.15 21.84
CA ASN A 445 -24.03 6.07 23.15
C ASN A 445 -24.74 6.93 24.20
N ILE A 446 -25.29 8.08 23.81
CA ILE A 446 -26.00 9.00 24.70
C ILE A 446 -27.51 8.85 24.50
N GLY A 447 -28.00 9.06 23.27
CA GLY A 447 -29.43 9.00 22.97
C GLY A 447 -30.03 7.64 23.32
N GLY A 448 -29.37 6.57 22.87
CA GLY A 448 -29.76 5.21 23.23
C GLY A 448 -29.73 4.94 24.72
N THR A 449 -28.65 5.36 25.42
CA THR A 449 -28.57 5.22 26.88
C THR A 449 -29.69 5.99 27.61
N LYS A 450 -30.03 7.20 27.17
CA LYS A 450 -31.18 7.97 27.71
C LYS A 450 -32.49 7.20 27.53
N ASN A 451 -32.69 6.57 26.37
CA ASN A 451 -33.88 5.76 26.12
C ASN A 451 -33.96 4.58 27.09
N VAL A 452 -32.87 3.79 27.24
CA VAL A 452 -32.86 2.63 28.15
C VAL A 452 -33.06 3.08 29.60
N ILE A 453 -32.37 4.13 30.07
CA ILE A 453 -32.57 4.70 31.43
C ILE A 453 -34.02 5.07 31.64
N LYS A 454 -34.60 5.85 30.72
CA LYS A 454 -35.99 6.33 30.85
C LYS A 454 -36.97 5.16 30.93
N ILE A 455 -36.79 4.13 30.10
CA ILE A 455 -37.65 2.94 30.11
C ILE A 455 -37.45 2.14 31.40
N SER A 456 -36.21 2.02 31.90
CA SER A 456 -35.94 1.42 33.21
C SER A 456 -36.63 2.17 34.35
N GLN A 457 -36.71 3.50 34.30
CA GLN A 457 -37.43 4.32 35.29
C GLN A 457 -38.95 4.23 35.16
N GLU A 458 -39.47 4.06 33.93
CA GLU A 458 -40.89 3.83 33.67
C GLU A 458 -41.35 2.42 34.07
N LEU A 459 -40.43 1.45 34.12
CA LEU A 459 -40.70 0.08 34.52
C LEU A 459 -40.45 -0.11 36.03
N GLU A 460 -41.53 -0.13 36.82
CA GLU A 460 -41.46 -0.37 38.27
C GLU A 460 -40.79 -1.70 38.66
N THR A 461 -40.68 -2.66 37.73
CA THR A 461 -40.04 -3.95 37.97
C THR A 461 -38.51 -3.90 37.96
N VAL A 462 -37.90 -2.89 37.33
CA VAL A 462 -36.44 -2.77 37.23
C VAL A 462 -35.90 -2.23 38.54
N GLY A 463 -35.14 -3.03 39.28
CA GLY A 463 -34.48 -2.60 40.51
C GLY A 463 -33.03 -2.19 40.31
N VAL A 464 -32.35 -2.77 39.31
CA VAL A 464 -30.91 -2.63 39.11
C VAL A 464 -30.58 -2.31 37.65
N PHE A 465 -29.71 -1.33 37.45
CA PHE A 465 -29.19 -0.94 36.15
C PHE A 465 -27.66 -0.84 36.17
N VAL A 466 -26.98 -1.73 35.43
CA VAL A 466 -25.52 -1.72 35.30
C VAL A 466 -25.11 -1.26 33.90
N PHE A 467 -24.21 -0.30 33.83
CA PHE A 467 -23.71 0.25 32.56
C PHE A 467 -22.25 -0.07 32.32
N THR A 468 -21.94 -0.53 31.10
CA THR A 468 -20.56 -0.63 30.61
C THR A 468 -20.11 0.71 30.03
N SER A 469 -19.40 1.48 30.85
CA SER A 469 -18.64 2.66 30.42
C SER A 469 -17.30 2.23 29.83
N SER A 470 -16.29 3.10 29.86
CA SER A 470 -14.95 2.81 29.39
C SER A 470 -13.96 3.59 30.23
N ALA A 471 -12.79 3.02 30.47
CA ALA A 471 -11.68 3.77 31.02
C ALA A 471 -11.24 4.93 30.08
N GLY A 472 -11.58 4.88 28.79
CA GLY A 472 -11.43 6.02 27.87
C GLY A 472 -12.04 7.35 28.37
N VAL A 473 -12.96 7.33 29.34
CA VAL A 473 -13.47 8.56 29.99
C VAL A 473 -12.40 9.33 30.77
N PHE A 474 -11.26 8.73 31.12
CA PHE A 474 -10.14 9.42 31.75
C PHE A 474 -9.05 9.87 30.75
N LEU A 475 -9.17 9.46 29.49
CA LEU A 475 -8.13 9.64 28.47
C LEU A 475 -7.91 11.12 28.15
N PRO A 476 -6.71 11.68 28.37
CA PRO A 476 -6.37 13.03 27.95
C PRO A 476 -6.09 13.10 26.44
N PRO A 477 -6.18 14.28 25.82
CA PRO A 477 -5.82 14.46 24.42
C PRO A 477 -4.30 14.35 24.22
N ALA A 478 -3.87 13.70 23.15
CA ALA A 478 -2.48 13.59 22.79
C ALA A 478 -1.98 14.91 22.18
N ASN A 479 -1.52 15.80 23.04
CA ASN A 479 -1.04 17.13 22.68
C ASN A 479 0.46 17.14 22.35
N TYR A 480 0.84 16.59 21.19
CA TYR A 480 2.24 16.43 20.77
C TYR A 480 3.07 17.73 20.64
N LEU A 481 2.42 18.90 20.63
CA LEU A 481 3.06 20.22 20.52
C LEU A 481 3.04 21.03 21.83
N ARG A 482 2.56 20.47 22.95
CA ARG A 482 2.61 21.14 24.26
C ARG A 482 3.90 20.80 25.00
N LEU A 483 4.56 21.82 25.54
CA LEU A 483 5.78 21.71 26.36
C LEU A 483 5.50 21.51 27.87
N THR A 484 4.23 21.45 28.31
CA THR A 484 3.88 21.41 29.75
C THR A 484 2.59 20.65 30.04
N ARG A 485 2.64 19.87 31.14
CA ARG A 485 1.65 18.97 31.79
C ARG A 485 1.50 17.56 31.19
N ASN A 486 2.17 16.61 31.83
CA ASN A 486 1.76 15.20 31.84
C ASN A 486 0.57 15.06 32.79
N TYR A 487 -0.51 14.44 32.32
CA TYR A 487 -1.61 14.02 33.19
C TYR A 487 -1.23 12.71 33.89
N GLY A 488 -1.83 12.42 35.04
CA GLY A 488 -1.52 11.20 35.81
C GLY A 488 -1.70 9.94 34.95
N VAL A 489 -0.84 8.94 35.18
CA VAL A 489 -0.82 7.66 34.45
C VAL A 489 -1.73 6.62 35.09
N VAL A 490 -1.97 6.75 36.40
CA VAL A 490 -2.82 5.85 37.18
C VAL A 490 -4.18 6.51 37.38
N PHE A 491 -5.23 5.80 37.00
CA PHE A 491 -6.61 6.25 37.06
C PHE A 491 -7.42 5.31 37.95
N ASN A 492 -8.13 5.91 38.90
CA ASN A 492 -9.05 5.22 39.80
C ASN A 492 -10.50 5.47 39.35
N ASP A 493 -11.44 5.41 40.27
CA ASP A 493 -12.87 5.57 40.02
C ASP A 493 -13.31 7.01 39.70
N ASP A 494 -12.51 8.02 40.06
CA ASP A 494 -12.90 9.43 39.94
C ASP A 494 -12.35 10.08 38.66
N ILE A 495 -13.15 10.96 38.06
CA ILE A 495 -12.71 11.82 36.96
C ILE A 495 -12.20 13.14 37.57
N PRO A 496 -10.89 13.43 37.54
CA PRO A 496 -10.36 14.65 38.15
C PRO A 496 -10.96 15.92 37.52
N SER A 497 -11.35 16.88 38.37
CA SER A 497 -11.88 18.18 37.92
C SER A 497 -10.83 18.93 37.08
N GLY A 498 -11.24 19.43 35.92
CA GLY A 498 -10.36 20.18 35.00
C GLY A 498 -9.43 19.32 34.13
N MET A 499 -9.53 18.00 34.17
CA MET A 499 -8.81 17.11 33.25
C MET A 499 -9.39 17.21 31.83
N PRO A 500 -8.60 17.65 30.82
CA PRO A 500 -9.07 17.68 29.44
C PRO A 500 -9.30 16.26 28.95
N LEU A 501 -10.30 16.10 28.10
CA LEU A 501 -10.62 14.83 27.47
C LEU A 501 -9.98 14.74 26.09
N SER A 502 -9.71 13.50 25.68
CA SER A 502 -9.39 13.14 24.30
C SER A 502 -10.27 13.89 23.30
N HIS A 503 -9.68 14.26 22.18
CA HIS A 503 -10.38 14.91 21.09
C HIS A 503 -11.36 13.95 20.39
N ALA A 504 -11.24 12.64 20.61
CA ALA A 504 -12.12 11.66 20.02
C ALA A 504 -13.55 11.77 20.57
N HIS A 505 -14.54 11.57 19.70
CA HIS A 505 -15.95 11.60 20.09
C HIS A 505 -16.32 10.46 21.04
N TYR A 506 -15.70 9.28 20.90
CA TYR A 506 -16.07 8.11 21.70
C TYR A 506 -15.90 8.34 23.21
N PRO A 507 -14.72 8.75 23.74
CA PRO A 507 -14.55 9.15 25.14
C PRO A 507 -15.57 10.15 25.63
N GLU A 508 -15.86 11.18 24.82
CA GLU A 508 -16.83 12.23 25.17
C GLU A 508 -18.23 11.63 25.37
N THR A 509 -18.68 10.84 24.40
CA THR A 509 -20.00 10.21 24.48
C THR A 509 -20.14 9.21 25.62
N LYS A 510 -19.07 8.44 25.93
CA LYS A 510 -19.08 7.52 27.09
C LYS A 510 -19.03 8.28 28.41
N ARG A 511 -18.29 9.38 28.51
CA ARG A 511 -18.24 10.22 29.71
C ARG A 511 -19.60 10.86 29.99
N GLU A 512 -20.29 11.35 28.96
CA GLU A 512 -21.64 11.89 29.10
C GLU A 512 -22.65 10.80 29.50
N ALA A 513 -22.62 9.64 28.83
CA ALA A 513 -23.50 8.51 29.15
C ALA A 513 -23.29 7.98 30.58
N ASP A 514 -22.04 7.89 31.03
CA ASP A 514 -21.67 7.54 32.40
C ASP A 514 -22.29 8.49 33.43
N GLY A 515 -22.14 9.81 33.20
CA GLY A 515 -22.77 10.83 34.04
C GLY A 515 -24.29 10.73 34.07
N LEU A 516 -24.93 10.43 32.93
CA LEU A 516 -26.39 10.25 32.85
C LEU A 516 -26.87 9.03 33.64
N VAL A 517 -26.16 7.91 33.56
CA VAL A 517 -26.50 6.70 34.33
C VAL A 517 -26.37 6.97 35.82
N ARG A 518 -25.26 7.57 36.25
CA ARG A 518 -25.05 7.90 37.67
C ARG A 518 -26.09 8.89 38.20
N ALA A 519 -26.47 9.88 37.39
CA ALA A 519 -27.52 10.84 37.74
C ALA A 519 -28.93 10.21 37.76
N ALA A 520 -29.11 9.03 37.17
CA ALA A 520 -30.36 8.29 37.19
C ALA A 520 -30.53 7.41 38.43
N ASP A 521 -29.51 7.33 39.30
CA ASP A 521 -29.59 6.60 40.55
C ASP A 521 -30.75 7.10 41.44
N ASN A 522 -31.49 6.16 42.02
CA ASN A 522 -32.63 6.41 42.88
C ASN A 522 -33.82 7.13 42.23
N ILE A 523 -33.80 7.37 40.91
CA ILE A 523 -34.93 7.97 40.20
C ILE A 523 -35.83 6.84 39.73
N GLY A 524 -37.10 6.82 40.15
CA GLY A 524 -38.02 5.73 39.81
C GLY A 524 -37.68 4.40 40.51
N GLY A 525 -36.94 4.43 41.61
CA GLY A 525 -36.60 3.25 42.41
C GLY A 525 -35.43 2.41 41.87
N ILE A 526 -34.85 2.77 40.71
CA ILE A 526 -33.73 2.04 40.13
C ILE A 526 -32.41 2.39 40.83
N ARG A 527 -31.58 1.38 41.11
CA ARG A 527 -30.20 1.56 41.60
C ARG A 527 -29.23 1.36 40.47
N THR A 528 -28.36 2.34 40.25
CA THR A 528 -27.47 2.35 39.07
C THR A 528 -26.02 2.11 39.47
N GLY A 529 -25.26 1.46 38.60
CA GLY A 529 -23.81 1.36 38.77
C GLY A 529 -23.09 1.28 37.43
N VAL A 530 -21.83 1.71 37.42
CA VAL A 530 -21.03 1.83 36.20
C VAL A 530 -19.72 1.07 36.34
N LEU A 531 -19.37 0.26 35.32
CA LEU A 531 -18.04 -0.32 35.17
C LEU A 531 -17.28 0.38 34.05
N ARG A 532 -16.03 0.78 34.34
CA ARG A 532 -15.08 1.41 33.42
C ARG A 532 -13.92 0.44 33.18
N PRO A 533 -14.11 -0.58 32.32
CA PRO A 533 -13.05 -1.51 31.99
C PRO A 533 -11.87 -0.78 31.35
N GLY A 534 -10.65 -1.20 31.70
CA GLY A 534 -9.39 -0.74 31.13
C GLY A 534 -9.38 -0.72 29.60
N MET A 535 -8.39 -0.05 29.01
CA MET A 535 -8.46 0.35 27.60
C MET A 535 -8.68 -0.81 26.61
N ALA A 536 -8.20 -2.02 26.90
CA ALA A 536 -8.39 -3.16 26.02
C ALA A 536 -9.12 -4.33 26.70
N ILE A 537 -10.38 -4.53 26.32
CA ILE A 537 -11.08 -5.81 26.57
C ILE A 537 -10.58 -6.80 25.52
N THR A 538 -9.94 -7.87 25.97
CA THR A 538 -9.13 -8.74 25.12
C THR A 538 -9.65 -10.17 25.12
N GLY A 539 -9.96 -10.71 23.94
CA GLY A 539 -10.51 -12.05 23.75
C GLY A 539 -10.83 -12.30 22.26
N PRO A 540 -11.19 -13.52 21.83
CA PRO A 540 -11.63 -13.78 20.46
C PRO A 540 -12.75 -12.84 20.01
N GLY A 541 -12.50 -12.04 18.98
CA GLY A 541 -13.44 -11.04 18.47
C GLY A 541 -13.26 -9.64 19.07
N ASP A 542 -12.19 -9.39 19.81
CA ASP A 542 -11.76 -8.03 20.15
C ASP A 542 -11.37 -7.23 18.89
N LEU A 543 -11.32 -5.90 18.96
CA LEU A 543 -11.04 -5.08 17.76
C LEU A 543 -9.55 -4.92 17.42
N TRP A 544 -8.65 -5.22 18.35
CA TRP A 544 -7.22 -4.86 18.26
C TRP A 544 -6.33 -6.05 17.93
N ILE A 545 -6.33 -7.10 18.77
CA ILE A 545 -5.57 -8.33 18.54
C ILE A 545 -6.14 -9.08 17.35
N THR A 546 -7.47 -9.22 17.25
CA THR A 546 -8.10 -9.87 16.10
C THR A 546 -7.73 -9.20 14.77
N PHE A 547 -7.45 -7.88 14.76
CA PHE A 547 -6.90 -7.20 13.58
C PHE A 547 -5.52 -7.75 13.20
N TYR A 548 -4.59 -7.89 14.16
CA TYR A 548 -3.27 -8.50 13.88
C TYR A 548 -3.37 -9.95 13.41
N LEU A 549 -4.26 -10.72 14.01
CA LEU A 549 -4.45 -12.14 13.72
C LEU A 549 -5.07 -12.37 12.33
N ASN A 550 -5.94 -11.46 11.89
CA ASN A 550 -6.58 -11.53 10.58
C ASN A 550 -5.77 -10.89 9.45
N ASN A 551 -4.77 -10.06 9.77
CA ASN A 551 -3.94 -9.42 8.77
C ASN A 551 -2.96 -10.43 8.13
N THR A 552 -3.09 -10.64 6.82
CA THR A 552 -2.25 -11.56 6.03
C THR A 552 -0.92 -10.94 5.59
N ARG A 553 -0.75 -9.63 5.78
CA ARG A 553 0.49 -8.88 5.51
C ARG A 553 1.25 -8.62 6.82
N PRO A 554 2.50 -8.14 6.76
CA PRO A 554 3.18 -7.65 7.95
C PRO A 554 2.30 -6.63 8.70
N ASN A 555 2.27 -6.78 10.03
CA ASN A 555 1.55 -5.88 10.91
C ASN A 555 2.41 -4.65 11.16
N SER A 556 2.12 -3.56 10.45
CA SER A 556 2.73 -2.26 10.74
C SER A 556 2.36 -1.83 12.15
N VAL A 557 3.37 -1.62 12.99
CA VAL A 557 3.19 -1.17 14.37
C VAL A 557 3.91 0.13 14.58
N TRP A 558 3.31 1.01 15.37
CA TRP A 558 3.89 2.26 15.79
C TRP A 558 3.81 2.27 17.32
N SER A 559 4.90 2.65 17.97
CA SER A 559 5.01 2.71 19.42
C SER A 559 4.90 1.36 20.15
N GLY A 560 5.79 1.15 21.11
CA GLY A 560 5.90 -0.12 21.84
C GLY A 560 5.87 0.01 23.35
N GLU A 561 6.28 1.18 23.86
CA GLU A 561 6.62 1.37 25.27
C GLU A 561 5.46 1.91 26.13
N TYR A 562 4.27 2.08 25.56
CA TYR A 562 3.10 2.57 26.29
C TYR A 562 2.41 1.45 27.04
N PHE A 563 2.14 1.68 28.31
CA PHE A 563 1.57 0.69 29.23
C PHE A 563 0.07 0.78 29.32
N GLN A 564 -0.60 -0.37 29.18
CA GLN A 564 -2.04 -0.47 29.37
C GLN A 564 -2.43 -1.76 30.10
N ASN A 565 -3.49 -1.66 30.89
CA ASN A 565 -4.17 -2.82 31.44
C ASN A 565 -5.09 -3.49 30.40
N ILE A 566 -5.12 -4.83 30.42
CA ILE A 566 -6.10 -5.62 29.66
C ILE A 566 -7.05 -6.34 30.61
N ILE A 567 -8.26 -6.60 30.14
CA ILE A 567 -9.24 -7.42 30.87
C ILE A 567 -9.84 -8.47 29.94
N ASN A 568 -9.95 -9.70 30.44
CA ASN A 568 -10.64 -10.75 29.72
C ASN A 568 -12.15 -10.48 29.75
N PRO A 569 -12.90 -10.67 28.64
CA PRO A 569 -14.33 -10.43 28.63
C PRO A 569 -15.11 -11.33 29.62
N TRP A 570 -14.59 -12.51 29.99
CA TRP A 570 -15.18 -13.34 31.04
C TRP A 570 -15.10 -12.69 32.42
N ASP A 571 -13.93 -12.17 32.79
CA ASP A 571 -13.74 -11.49 34.07
C ASP A 571 -14.59 -10.23 34.14
N LEU A 572 -14.66 -9.47 33.05
CA LEU A 572 -15.52 -8.30 32.97
C LEU A 572 -17.01 -8.68 33.08
N ALA A 573 -17.43 -9.77 32.42
CA ALA A 573 -18.81 -10.25 32.49
C ALA A 573 -19.21 -10.62 33.93
N ARG A 574 -18.33 -11.32 34.64
CA ARG A 574 -18.53 -11.63 36.06
C ARG A 574 -18.67 -10.36 36.90
N ALA A 575 -17.82 -9.36 36.68
CA ALA A 575 -17.88 -8.11 37.42
C ALA A 575 -19.22 -7.36 37.23
N HIS A 576 -19.82 -7.41 36.03
CA HIS A 576 -21.15 -6.83 35.80
C HIS A 576 -22.21 -7.49 36.67
N ILE A 577 -22.15 -8.81 36.78
CA ILE A 577 -23.08 -9.60 37.58
C ILE A 577 -22.87 -9.33 39.07
N GLN A 578 -21.61 -9.33 39.54
CA GLN A 578 -21.28 -9.01 40.94
C GLN A 578 -21.70 -7.59 41.33
N LEU A 579 -21.55 -6.61 40.43
CA LEU A 579 -22.04 -5.25 40.67
C LEU A 579 -23.56 -5.21 40.73
N ALA A 580 -24.26 -5.96 39.87
CA ALA A 580 -25.71 -6.02 39.91
C ALA A 580 -26.22 -6.59 41.25
N ASP A 581 -25.66 -7.71 41.69
CA ASP A 581 -26.00 -8.34 42.98
C ASP A 581 -25.67 -7.39 44.15
N ALA A 582 -24.53 -6.69 44.09
CA ALA A 582 -24.11 -5.77 45.14
C ALA A 582 -24.99 -4.51 45.21
N LEU A 583 -25.48 -3.99 44.08
CA LEU A 583 -26.43 -2.87 44.05
C LEU A 583 -27.78 -3.25 44.66
N GLU A 584 -28.22 -4.50 44.53
CA GLU A 584 -29.43 -4.99 45.19
C GLU A 584 -29.22 -5.15 46.70
N ALA A 585 -28.07 -5.70 47.10
CA ALA A 585 -27.78 -5.95 48.51
C ALA A 585 -27.42 -4.69 49.32
N ARG A 586 -26.71 -3.74 48.70
CA ARG A 586 -26.16 -2.53 49.35
C ARG A 586 -26.44 -1.27 48.51
N PRO A 587 -27.72 -0.97 48.25
CA PRO A 587 -28.13 0.09 47.32
C PRO A 587 -27.66 1.48 47.76
N ASP A 588 -27.71 1.78 49.06
CA ASP A 588 -27.35 3.10 49.61
C ASP A 588 -25.83 3.35 49.61
N GLU A 589 -25.02 2.28 49.66
CA GLU A 589 -23.57 2.36 49.62
C GLU A 589 -23.05 2.52 48.18
N LEU A 590 -23.68 1.82 47.23
CA LEU A 590 -23.12 1.62 45.90
C LEU A 590 -23.87 2.33 44.77
N GLY A 591 -25.12 2.73 44.98
CA GLY A 591 -25.90 3.37 43.92
C GLY A 591 -25.25 4.66 43.42
N GLY A 592 -25.28 4.86 42.10
CA GLY A 592 -24.64 5.99 41.42
C GLY A 592 -23.11 5.92 41.38
N SER A 593 -22.50 4.84 41.90
CA SER A 593 -21.05 4.64 41.86
C SER A 593 -20.57 4.21 40.48
N ALA A 594 -19.34 4.60 40.16
CA ALA A 594 -18.58 4.07 39.04
C ALA A 594 -17.31 3.42 39.55
N PHE A 595 -16.85 2.39 38.85
CA PHE A 595 -15.68 1.61 39.22
C PHE A 595 -14.77 1.40 38.01
N ALA A 596 -13.50 1.78 38.13
CA ALA A 596 -12.46 1.38 37.19
C ALA A 596 -12.09 -0.09 37.43
N ILE A 597 -11.92 -0.86 36.36
CA ILE A 597 -11.67 -2.31 36.48
C ILE A 597 -10.68 -2.84 35.44
N THR A 598 -9.79 -3.74 35.86
CA THR A 598 -8.82 -4.45 35.02
C THR A 598 -8.83 -5.95 35.31
N GLY A 599 -8.26 -6.78 34.44
CA GLY A 599 -8.00 -8.19 34.72
C GLY A 599 -6.92 -8.32 35.79
N GLN A 600 -5.65 -8.29 35.37
CA GLN A 600 -4.54 -8.21 36.32
C GLN A 600 -4.23 -6.74 36.68
N PRO A 601 -3.84 -6.44 37.94
CA PRO A 601 -3.40 -5.10 38.32
C PRO A 601 -2.16 -4.63 37.56
N THR A 602 -1.36 -5.59 37.10
CA THR A 602 -0.14 -5.34 36.32
C THR A 602 -0.47 -4.89 34.90
N ALA A 603 -0.03 -3.69 34.53
CA ALA A 603 -0.09 -3.20 33.16
C ALA A 603 1.08 -3.75 32.32
N SER A 604 0.82 -3.96 31.03
CA SER A 604 1.82 -4.43 30.07
C SER A 604 2.03 -3.40 28.98
N SER A 605 3.25 -3.32 28.46
CA SER A 605 3.53 -2.51 27.28
C SER A 605 2.90 -3.13 26.02
N PHE A 606 2.60 -2.33 25.01
CA PHE A 606 2.13 -2.85 23.72
C PHE A 606 3.10 -3.84 23.09
N ASP A 607 4.42 -3.65 23.25
CA ASP A 607 5.42 -4.58 22.74
C ASP A 607 5.42 -5.91 23.47
N ASP A 608 5.23 -5.92 24.78
CA ASP A 608 5.17 -7.17 25.53
C ASP A 608 3.92 -7.96 25.15
N LEU A 609 2.78 -7.29 24.98
CA LEU A 609 1.56 -7.91 24.46
C LEU A 609 1.79 -8.51 23.07
N ARG A 610 2.42 -7.78 22.14
CA ARG A 610 2.74 -8.27 20.78
C ARG A 610 3.68 -9.48 20.80
N LYS A 611 4.73 -9.48 21.64
CA LYS A 611 5.65 -10.61 21.80
C LYS A 611 4.91 -11.87 22.26
N VAL A 612 4.03 -11.74 23.24
CA VAL A 612 3.24 -12.87 23.76
C VAL A 612 2.27 -13.40 22.70
N ILE A 613 1.57 -12.51 21.97
CA ILE A 613 0.68 -12.92 20.87
C ILE A 613 1.49 -13.62 19.77
N GLN A 614 2.65 -13.09 19.40
CA GLN A 614 3.54 -13.71 18.40
C GLN A 614 3.99 -15.11 18.83
N ALA A 615 4.29 -15.31 20.11
CA ALA A 615 4.66 -16.62 20.66
C ALA A 615 3.47 -17.59 20.73
N CYS A 616 2.25 -17.09 20.94
CA CYS A 616 1.04 -17.91 21.03
C CYS A 616 0.46 -18.30 19.66
N CYS A 617 0.85 -17.61 18.59
CA CYS A 617 0.35 -17.85 17.25
C CYS A 617 1.25 -18.80 16.45
N ARG A 618 0.64 -19.81 15.81
CA ARG A 618 1.35 -20.71 14.88
C ARG A 618 1.85 -19.99 13.62
N ARG A 619 1.23 -18.86 13.27
CA ARG A 619 1.60 -18.02 12.13
C ARG A 619 2.54 -16.91 12.59
N ASN A 620 3.60 -16.65 11.83
CA ASN A 620 4.39 -15.45 12.01
C ASN A 620 3.52 -14.22 11.67
N LEU A 621 3.27 -13.35 12.67
CA LEU A 621 2.43 -12.16 12.50
C LEU A 621 3.25 -10.98 11.95
N ASN A 622 4.58 -11.10 11.91
CA ASN A 622 5.55 -10.13 11.41
C ASN A 622 5.20 -8.68 11.77
N PHE A 623 5.57 -8.25 12.98
CA PHE A 623 5.37 -6.87 13.43
C PHE A 623 6.49 -5.96 12.89
N GLU A 624 6.15 -5.05 11.99
CA GLU A 624 7.09 -4.13 11.36
C GLU A 624 6.95 -2.72 11.96
N PRO A 625 7.97 -2.20 12.67
CA PRO A 625 7.91 -0.86 13.22
C PRO A 625 7.92 0.18 12.09
N VAL A 626 6.93 1.08 12.12
CA VAL A 626 6.83 2.22 11.19
C VAL A 626 6.97 3.53 11.97
N PRO A 627 7.71 4.53 11.44
CA PRO A 627 7.86 5.80 12.13
C PRO A 627 6.50 6.46 12.37
N ALA A 628 6.22 6.79 13.64
CA ALA A 628 4.94 7.37 14.04
C ALA A 628 4.70 8.78 13.48
N LEU A 629 5.75 9.59 13.33
CA LEU A 629 5.61 10.99 12.90
C LEU A 629 5.07 11.12 11.45
N PRO A 630 5.58 10.40 10.44
CA PRO A 630 4.95 10.36 9.11
C PRO A 630 3.49 9.92 9.13
N LEU A 631 3.15 8.90 9.93
CA LEU A 631 1.76 8.45 10.09
C LEU A 631 0.90 9.52 10.77
N TYR A 632 1.43 10.22 11.77
CA TYR A 632 0.76 11.31 12.44
C TYR A 632 0.44 12.44 11.45
N ILE A 633 1.42 12.85 10.64
CA ILE A 633 1.21 13.83 9.56
C ILE A 633 0.17 13.32 8.56
N LEU A 634 0.28 12.07 8.11
CA LEU A 634 -0.67 11.46 7.18
C LEU A 634 -2.09 11.40 7.75
N SER A 635 -2.24 11.23 9.07
CA SER A 635 -3.54 11.24 9.73
C SER A 635 -4.21 12.62 9.66
N HIS A 636 -3.45 13.71 9.83
CA HIS A 636 -3.96 15.08 9.65
C HIS A 636 -4.30 15.38 8.19
N LEU A 637 -3.49 14.90 7.25
CA LEU A 637 -3.80 15.02 5.81
C LEU A 637 -5.09 14.26 5.47
N THR A 638 -5.26 13.06 6.03
CA THR A 638 -6.47 12.24 5.83
C THR A 638 -7.70 12.96 6.40
N GLU A 639 -7.63 13.46 7.63
CA GLU A 639 -8.69 14.26 8.25
C GLU A 639 -9.02 15.51 7.41
N ALA A 640 -8.01 16.23 6.92
CA ALA A 640 -8.19 17.41 6.06
C ALA A 640 -8.88 17.07 4.73
N ILE A 641 -8.50 15.95 4.09
CA ILE A 641 -9.13 15.48 2.85
C ILE A 641 -10.59 15.08 3.10
N LEU A 642 -10.87 14.36 4.19
CA LEU A 642 -12.22 13.94 4.55
C LEU A 642 -13.12 15.14 4.86
N ALA A 643 -12.61 16.11 5.62
CA ALA A 643 -13.31 17.35 5.94
C ALA A 643 -13.56 18.19 4.69
N ALA A 644 -12.53 18.46 3.88
CA ALA A 644 -12.65 19.22 2.64
C ALA A 644 -13.66 18.59 1.69
N ARG A 645 -13.59 17.27 1.48
CA ARG A 645 -14.57 16.53 0.68
C ARG A 645 -15.99 16.73 1.23
N PHE A 646 -16.21 16.51 2.53
CA PHE A 646 -17.54 16.58 3.11
C PHE A 646 -18.14 17.98 2.94
N TYR A 647 -17.44 19.03 3.35
CA TYR A 647 -17.95 20.40 3.28
C TYR A 647 -18.14 20.91 1.84
N VAL A 648 -17.27 20.53 0.91
CA VAL A 648 -17.46 20.87 -0.52
C VAL A 648 -18.70 20.17 -1.08
N LEU A 649 -18.89 18.88 -0.81
CA LEU A 649 -20.07 18.17 -1.31
C LEU A 649 -21.36 18.60 -0.59
N ASP A 650 -21.29 18.96 0.69
CA ASP A 650 -22.42 19.48 1.44
C ASP A 650 -22.86 20.85 0.90
N MET A 651 -21.91 21.74 0.60
CA MET A 651 -22.16 22.99 -0.11
C MET A 651 -22.81 22.77 -1.48
N LEU A 652 -22.34 21.76 -2.24
CA LEU A 652 -22.89 21.40 -3.55
C LEU A 652 -24.20 20.60 -3.48
N SER A 653 -24.58 20.09 -2.30
CA SER A 653 -25.76 19.23 -2.15
C SER A 653 -27.07 19.95 -2.48
N GLY A 654 -27.11 21.27 -2.25
CA GLY A 654 -28.23 22.13 -2.65
C GLY A 654 -28.42 22.22 -4.17
N ILE A 655 -27.35 22.00 -4.96
CA ILE A 655 -27.37 21.99 -6.42
C ILE A 655 -27.63 20.58 -6.95
N LEU A 656 -27.04 19.57 -6.32
CA LEU A 656 -27.06 18.17 -6.79
C LEU A 656 -28.26 17.35 -6.27
N GLY A 657 -29.04 17.90 -5.34
CA GLY A 657 -30.20 17.22 -4.74
C GLY A 657 -29.86 15.96 -3.94
N ARG A 658 -28.59 15.78 -3.54
CA ARG A 658 -28.09 14.58 -2.85
C ARG A 658 -27.17 14.98 -1.70
N LYS A 659 -27.45 14.47 -0.50
CA LYS A 659 -26.57 14.66 0.67
C LYS A 659 -25.29 13.85 0.52
N PRO A 660 -24.11 14.40 0.88
CA PRO A 660 -22.87 13.65 0.85
C PRO A 660 -22.87 12.51 1.87
N SER A 661 -22.20 11.41 1.53
CA SER A 661 -21.87 10.41 2.54
C SER A 661 -20.87 10.98 3.55
N TYR A 662 -21.10 10.74 4.84
CA TYR A 662 -20.23 11.20 5.92
C TYR A 662 -18.80 10.68 5.78
N ILE A 663 -18.63 9.42 5.34
CA ILE A 663 -17.34 8.84 4.99
C ILE A 663 -17.46 8.20 3.60
N PRO A 664 -16.50 8.42 2.67
CA PRO A 664 -16.52 7.77 1.38
C PRO A 664 -16.12 6.30 1.47
N GLN A 665 -16.70 5.48 0.59
CA GLN A 665 -16.44 4.03 0.57
C GLN A 665 -14.96 3.70 0.34
N TRP A 666 -14.25 4.46 -0.50
CA TRP A 666 -12.81 4.25 -0.74
C TRP A 666 -11.94 4.48 0.50
N ALA A 667 -12.36 5.35 1.44
CA ALA A 667 -11.62 5.55 2.69
C ALA A 667 -11.91 4.44 3.72
N MET A 668 -13.09 3.82 3.61
CA MET A 668 -13.45 2.64 4.42
C MET A 668 -12.72 1.38 3.92
N VAL A 669 -12.60 1.23 2.60
CA VAL A 669 -11.84 0.14 1.97
C VAL A 669 -10.35 0.34 2.26
N GLY A 670 -9.73 -0.59 3.01
CA GLY A 670 -8.32 -0.51 3.41
C GLY A 670 -8.06 0.24 4.72
N GLY A 671 -9.09 0.74 5.41
CA GLY A 671 -8.96 1.29 6.77
C GLY A 671 -8.35 2.68 6.88
N LEU A 672 -8.15 3.40 5.78
CA LEU A 672 -7.60 4.76 5.78
C LEU A 672 -8.44 5.74 6.61
N ALA A 673 -9.77 5.58 6.64
CA ALA A 673 -10.66 6.37 7.48
C ALA A 673 -10.36 6.22 8.99
N LYS A 674 -9.64 5.17 9.41
CA LYS A 674 -9.20 4.99 10.80
C LYS A 674 -7.90 5.74 11.11
N LEU A 675 -7.14 6.13 10.10
CA LEU A 675 -5.91 6.92 10.24
C LEU A 675 -6.27 8.42 10.33
N GLN A 676 -6.70 8.84 11.51
CA GLN A 676 -7.11 10.22 11.80
C GLN A 676 -6.49 10.68 13.13
N PRO A 677 -6.32 11.99 13.37
CA PRO A 677 -5.55 12.49 14.50
C PRO A 677 -6.03 12.02 15.87
N ALA A 678 -7.34 11.76 16.04
CA ALA A 678 -7.89 11.34 17.31
C ALA A 678 -7.51 9.89 17.70
N MET A 679 -7.10 9.04 16.74
CA MET A 679 -6.65 7.68 17.04
C MET A 679 -5.41 7.68 17.94
N TRP A 680 -4.61 8.74 17.85
CA TRP A 680 -3.34 8.86 18.54
C TRP A 680 -3.51 9.10 20.04
N ASP A 681 -4.66 9.67 20.46
CA ASP A 681 -5.03 9.80 21.86
C ASP A 681 -5.05 8.43 22.56
N PHE A 682 -5.45 7.37 21.84
CA PHE A 682 -5.51 5.99 22.36
C PHE A 682 -4.20 5.22 22.16
N ALA A 683 -3.45 5.54 21.11
CA ALA A 683 -2.21 4.83 20.77
C ALA A 683 -1.01 5.26 21.62
N PHE A 684 -1.08 6.43 22.26
CA PHE A 684 0.08 7.11 22.85
C PHE A 684 -0.20 7.68 24.24
N ALA A 685 -0.91 6.92 25.07
CA ALA A 685 -1.14 7.24 26.47
C ALA A 685 -0.79 6.04 27.34
N ASP A 686 0.06 6.28 28.35
CA ASP A 686 0.19 5.36 29.47
C ASP A 686 -1.08 5.43 30.29
N TYR A 687 -1.67 4.27 30.51
CA TYR A 687 -3.03 4.19 30.99
C TYR A 687 -3.20 2.99 31.92
N ILE A 688 -3.05 3.25 33.21
CA ILE A 688 -3.04 2.22 34.24
C ILE A 688 -4.27 2.38 35.12
N ILE A 689 -4.98 1.29 35.34
CA ILE A 689 -6.20 1.24 36.13
C ILE A 689 -5.88 0.74 37.53
N ASP A 690 -6.21 1.55 38.52
CA ASP A 690 -6.32 1.14 39.90
C ASP A 690 -7.74 0.63 40.15
N ASP A 691 -7.87 -0.69 40.28
CA ASP A 691 -9.12 -1.39 40.55
C ASP A 691 -9.23 -1.85 42.02
N SER A 692 -8.41 -1.29 42.92
CA SER A 692 -8.41 -1.65 44.34
C SER A 692 -9.79 -1.54 44.98
N ARG A 693 -10.51 -0.44 44.74
CA ARG A 693 -11.86 -0.22 45.28
C ARG A 693 -12.88 -1.25 44.78
N VAL A 694 -12.87 -1.63 43.50
CA VAL A 694 -13.82 -2.65 43.01
C VAL A 694 -13.49 -4.04 43.54
N ARG A 695 -12.21 -4.36 43.76
CA ARG A 695 -11.78 -5.61 44.42
C ARG A 695 -12.23 -5.68 45.86
N GLU A 696 -12.06 -4.59 46.61
CA GLU A 696 -12.48 -4.48 48.01
C GLU A 696 -14.01 -4.54 48.13
N VAL A 697 -14.71 -3.71 47.38
CA VAL A 697 -16.15 -3.52 47.54
C VAL A 697 -16.94 -4.69 46.95
N LEU A 698 -16.57 -5.22 45.79
CA LEU A 698 -17.33 -6.31 45.13
C LEU A 698 -16.74 -7.71 45.39
N GLY A 699 -15.57 -7.81 46.02
CA GLY A 699 -14.83 -9.08 46.10
C GLY A 699 -14.33 -9.57 44.74
N TYR A 700 -14.16 -8.66 43.76
CA TYR A 700 -13.72 -9.01 42.41
C TYR A 700 -12.28 -9.54 42.42
N GLN A 701 -12.03 -10.70 41.79
CA GLN A 701 -10.70 -11.27 41.60
C GLN A 701 -10.58 -11.95 40.24
N ASN A 702 -9.75 -11.45 39.34
CA ASN A 702 -9.59 -12.04 38.00
C ASN A 702 -9.27 -13.55 38.05
N LEU A 703 -9.98 -14.34 37.26
CA LEU A 703 -9.72 -15.77 37.08
C LEU A 703 -8.86 -16.04 35.84
N TRP A 704 -8.85 -15.10 34.90
CA TRP A 704 -7.95 -15.17 33.77
C TRP A 704 -6.68 -14.35 34.06
N SER A 705 -5.54 -14.97 33.80
CA SER A 705 -4.28 -14.26 33.64
C SER A 705 -4.20 -13.58 32.26
N ASN A 706 -3.30 -12.60 32.12
CA ASN A 706 -3.03 -11.97 30.84
C ASN A 706 -2.54 -13.00 29.80
N GLU A 707 -1.72 -13.97 30.21
CA GLU A 707 -1.17 -15.00 29.33
C GLU A 707 -2.22 -16.00 28.85
N GLN A 708 -3.13 -16.45 29.73
CA GLN A 708 -4.26 -17.27 29.32
C GLN A 708 -5.15 -16.52 28.32
N THR A 709 -5.39 -15.23 28.57
CA THR A 709 -6.20 -14.37 27.71
C THR A 709 -5.60 -14.24 26.30
N LEU A 710 -4.31 -13.95 26.21
CA LEU A 710 -3.60 -13.79 24.93
C LEU A 710 -3.47 -15.11 24.18
N LYS A 711 -3.12 -16.21 24.86
CA LYS A 711 -3.04 -17.55 24.26
C LYS A 711 -4.39 -18.00 23.72
N TRP A 712 -5.45 -17.84 24.51
CA TRP A 712 -6.80 -18.19 24.09
C TRP A 712 -7.23 -17.42 22.83
N THR A 713 -6.96 -16.11 22.80
CA THR A 713 -7.22 -15.23 21.65
C THR A 713 -6.45 -15.68 20.40
N GLY A 714 -5.14 -15.93 20.53
CA GLY A 714 -4.28 -16.37 19.43
C GLY A 714 -4.60 -17.76 18.88
N SER A 715 -5.07 -18.68 19.73
CA SER A 715 -5.38 -20.07 19.34
C SER A 715 -6.67 -20.24 18.54
N ARG A 716 -7.62 -19.31 18.67
CA ARG A 716 -8.98 -19.39 18.09
C ARG A 716 -9.16 -18.52 16.84
N CYS A 717 -8.19 -17.68 16.50
CA CYS A 717 -8.19 -16.90 15.26
C CYS A 717 -7.32 -17.59 14.20
N VAL A 718 -7.86 -18.59 13.52
CA VAL A 718 -7.27 -19.14 12.30
C VAL A 718 -8.22 -18.84 11.16
N ASN A 719 -7.90 -17.80 10.37
CA ASN A 719 -8.73 -17.44 9.23
C ASN A 719 -8.39 -18.30 8.01
N ALA A 720 -9.43 -18.93 7.45
CA ALA A 720 -9.46 -19.67 6.20
C ALA A 720 -8.99 -18.86 4.96
N ALA A 721 -8.72 -17.57 5.12
CA ALA A 721 -8.28 -16.66 4.06
C ALA A 721 -6.89 -16.98 3.50
N VAL A 722 -5.97 -17.56 4.28
CA VAL A 722 -4.63 -17.94 3.77
C VAL A 722 -4.72 -19.14 2.82
N MET A 723 -5.61 -20.11 3.11
CA MET A 723 -5.87 -21.22 2.20
C MET A 723 -6.49 -20.71 0.89
N LEU A 724 -7.40 -19.73 0.95
CA LEU A 724 -7.99 -19.12 -0.24
C LEU A 724 -6.96 -18.32 -1.05
N PHE A 725 -6.05 -17.59 -0.39
CA PHE A 725 -5.02 -16.79 -1.07
C PHE A 725 -3.92 -17.65 -1.71
N VAL A 726 -3.50 -18.73 -1.05
CA VAL A 726 -2.56 -19.72 -1.62
C VAL A 726 -3.23 -20.48 -2.77
N PHE A 727 -4.52 -20.83 -2.64
CA PHE A 727 -5.28 -21.44 -3.72
C PHE A 727 -5.43 -20.50 -4.92
N LEU A 728 -5.67 -19.20 -4.68
CA LEU A 728 -5.76 -18.18 -5.73
C LEU A 728 -4.41 -17.92 -6.41
N LEU A 729 -3.29 -17.90 -5.67
CA LEU A 729 -1.95 -17.76 -6.27
C LEU A 729 -1.54 -19.02 -7.04
N GLY A 730 -1.86 -20.21 -6.53
CA GLY A 730 -1.66 -21.47 -7.24
C GLY A 730 -2.50 -21.54 -8.51
N ALA A 731 -3.78 -21.15 -8.44
CA ALA A 731 -4.67 -21.04 -9.59
C ALA A 731 -4.18 -19.99 -10.60
N LEU A 732 -3.65 -18.85 -10.13
CA LEU A 732 -3.07 -17.82 -11.00
C LEU A 732 -1.79 -18.32 -11.69
N GLY A 733 -0.94 -19.07 -10.98
CA GLY A 733 0.25 -19.70 -11.55
C GLY A 733 -0.10 -20.77 -12.61
N VAL A 734 -1.08 -21.62 -12.31
CA VAL A 734 -1.61 -22.61 -13.28
C VAL A 734 -2.26 -21.91 -14.48
N TYR A 735 -3.03 -20.85 -14.24
CA TYR A 735 -3.64 -20.06 -15.31
C TYR A 735 -2.56 -19.41 -16.19
N ALA A 736 -1.54 -18.78 -15.60
CA ALA A 736 -0.44 -18.18 -16.35
C ALA A 736 0.36 -19.22 -17.15
N TYR A 737 0.59 -20.40 -16.58
CA TYR A 737 1.24 -21.52 -17.27
C TYR A 737 0.40 -22.04 -18.44
N LEU A 738 -0.91 -22.28 -18.24
CA LEU A 738 -1.82 -22.73 -19.30
C LEU A 738 -2.01 -21.66 -20.38
N LEU A 739 -2.06 -20.38 -20.01
CA LEU A 739 -2.12 -19.25 -20.93
C LEU A 739 -0.82 -19.14 -21.73
N ASN A 740 0.36 -19.22 -21.10
CA ASN A 740 1.64 -19.24 -21.81
C ASN A 740 1.72 -20.42 -22.77
N LYS A 741 1.34 -21.63 -22.32
CA LYS A 741 1.28 -22.80 -23.19
C LYS A 741 0.39 -22.53 -24.40
N ARG A 742 -0.85 -22.07 -24.20
CA ARG A 742 -1.77 -21.71 -25.28
C ARG A 742 -1.23 -20.65 -26.24
N LEU A 743 -0.52 -19.64 -25.75
CA LEU A 743 0.05 -18.56 -26.57
C LEU A 743 1.31 -18.98 -27.35
N THR A 744 1.92 -20.12 -27.01
CA THR A 744 3.20 -20.57 -27.58
C THR A 744 3.14 -21.91 -28.33
N THR A 745 2.09 -22.71 -28.13
CA THR A 745 1.93 -24.02 -28.78
C THR A 745 0.79 -23.99 -29.79
N ALA A 746 1.07 -24.43 -31.01
CA ALA A 746 0.06 -24.62 -32.04
C ALA A 746 -1.00 -25.65 -31.62
N HIS A 747 -2.21 -25.50 -32.15
CA HIS A 747 -3.26 -26.51 -32.04
C HIS A 747 -2.86 -27.77 -32.83
N HIS A 748 -3.04 -28.95 -32.22
CA HIS A 748 -2.65 -30.24 -32.84
C HIS A 748 -3.22 -30.44 -34.25
N ALA A 749 -4.48 -30.06 -34.49
CA ALA A 749 -5.12 -30.14 -35.80
C ALA A 749 -4.43 -29.27 -36.88
N ALA A 750 -3.74 -28.19 -36.51
CA ALA A 750 -3.04 -27.35 -37.46
C ALA A 750 -1.81 -28.06 -38.07
N HIS A 751 -1.19 -29.00 -37.31
CA HIS A 751 -0.07 -29.79 -37.82
C HIS A 751 -0.49 -30.74 -38.96
N GLU A 752 -1.73 -31.24 -38.95
CA GLU A 752 -2.25 -32.12 -40.00
C GLU A 752 -2.40 -31.41 -41.35
N HIS A 753 -2.50 -30.08 -41.33
CA HIS A 753 -2.63 -29.22 -42.52
C HIS A 753 -1.38 -28.38 -42.79
N SER A 754 -0.25 -28.72 -42.16
CA SER A 754 1.01 -27.99 -42.33
C SER A 754 1.78 -28.42 -43.59
N SER A 755 2.46 -27.46 -44.25
CA SER A 755 3.42 -27.76 -45.31
C SER A 755 4.67 -28.44 -44.73
N LYS A 756 5.29 -29.34 -45.50
CA LYS A 756 6.62 -29.86 -45.14
C LYS A 756 7.67 -28.77 -45.38
N PRO A 757 8.60 -28.54 -44.44
CA PRO A 757 9.69 -27.59 -44.63
C PRO A 757 10.52 -27.92 -45.88
N ILE A 758 10.73 -26.92 -46.74
CA ILE A 758 11.64 -27.02 -47.90
C ILE A 758 13.09 -27.17 -47.43
N THR A 759 13.93 -27.92 -48.14
CA THR A 759 15.37 -27.98 -47.81
C THR A 759 16.11 -26.76 -48.36
N ASP A 760 17.30 -26.44 -47.82
CA ASP A 760 18.08 -25.30 -48.32
C ASP A 760 18.57 -25.53 -49.76
N GLU A 761 18.80 -26.79 -50.16
CA GLU A 761 19.18 -27.19 -51.52
C GLU A 761 18.03 -26.99 -52.52
N ASP A 762 16.82 -27.43 -52.14
CA ASP A 762 15.61 -27.21 -52.94
C ASP A 762 15.27 -25.70 -53.02
N LEU A 763 15.44 -24.97 -51.92
CA LEU A 763 15.22 -23.53 -51.87
C LEU A 763 16.18 -22.76 -52.79
N ALA A 764 17.45 -23.18 -52.89
CA ALA A 764 18.44 -22.56 -53.76
C ALA A 764 18.05 -22.67 -55.25
N THR A 765 17.53 -23.82 -55.67
CA THR A 765 17.15 -24.10 -57.07
C THR A 765 15.71 -23.70 -57.43
N LEU A 766 14.90 -23.31 -56.44
CA LEU A 766 13.51 -22.90 -56.62
C LEU A 766 13.35 -21.69 -57.55
N THR A 767 12.56 -21.83 -58.61
CA THR A 767 12.15 -20.74 -59.51
C THR A 767 10.69 -20.35 -59.27
N TYR A 768 10.28 -19.16 -59.69
CA TYR A 768 8.92 -18.65 -59.50
C TYR A 768 8.34 -18.03 -60.78
N PRO A 769 7.00 -17.96 -60.90
CA PRO A 769 6.32 -17.41 -62.09
C PRO A 769 6.68 -15.94 -62.36
N THR A 770 6.68 -15.56 -63.65
CA THR A 770 6.85 -14.17 -64.07
C THR A 770 5.53 -13.40 -64.08
N ALA A 771 5.61 -12.06 -64.16
CA ALA A 771 4.41 -11.22 -64.29
C ALA A 771 3.58 -11.55 -65.55
N ASP A 772 4.25 -11.89 -66.65
CA ASP A 772 3.58 -12.30 -67.90
C ASP A 772 2.88 -13.65 -67.73
N ASP A 773 3.46 -14.61 -66.99
CA ASP A 773 2.81 -15.89 -66.67
C ASP A 773 1.51 -15.67 -65.87
N MET A 774 1.56 -14.77 -64.88
CA MET A 774 0.40 -14.45 -64.05
C MET A 774 -0.70 -13.72 -64.83
N ALA A 775 -0.31 -12.81 -65.73
CA ALA A 775 -1.24 -12.11 -66.61
C ALA A 775 -1.92 -13.06 -67.61
N ASN A 776 -1.17 -13.95 -68.24
CA ASN A 776 -1.70 -14.94 -69.18
C ASN A 776 -2.67 -15.92 -68.49
N ALA A 777 -2.38 -16.29 -67.24
CA ALA A 777 -3.25 -17.17 -66.44
C ALA A 777 -4.60 -16.51 -66.06
N ALA A 778 -4.72 -15.18 -66.16
CA ALA A 778 -5.97 -14.46 -65.85
C ALA A 778 -7.04 -14.57 -66.94
N GLY A 779 -6.73 -15.19 -68.08
CA GLY A 779 -7.62 -15.34 -69.22
C GLY A 779 -7.45 -14.24 -70.28
N PRO A 780 -8.13 -14.36 -71.43
CA PRO A 780 -8.02 -13.40 -72.53
C PRO A 780 -8.60 -12.02 -72.15
N PRO A 781 -8.15 -10.92 -72.80
CA PRO A 781 -8.72 -9.60 -72.56
C PRO A 781 -10.20 -9.57 -72.95
N THR A 782 -11.00 -8.91 -72.12
CA THR A 782 -12.45 -8.81 -72.29
C THR A 782 -12.86 -7.54 -73.03
N GLY A 783 -11.98 -6.52 -73.07
CA GLY A 783 -12.28 -5.21 -73.65
C GLY A 783 -13.20 -4.35 -72.78
N LYS A 784 -13.51 -4.76 -71.55
CA LYS A 784 -14.39 -4.04 -70.63
C LYS A 784 -13.68 -2.87 -69.94
N ALA A 785 -14.47 -1.93 -69.43
CA ALA A 785 -13.98 -0.82 -68.62
C ALA A 785 -13.94 -1.18 -67.12
N TYR A 786 -12.74 -1.21 -66.53
CA TYR A 786 -12.47 -1.60 -65.14
C TYR A 786 -12.12 -0.39 -64.27
N ILE A 787 -12.78 -0.28 -63.12
CA ILE A 787 -12.35 0.57 -62.01
C ILE A 787 -11.79 -0.31 -60.90
N VAL A 788 -10.60 0.03 -60.41
CA VAL A 788 -10.01 -0.56 -59.20
C VAL A 788 -9.95 0.51 -58.10
N ILE A 789 -10.80 0.35 -57.08
CA ILE A 789 -10.84 1.24 -55.92
C ILE A 789 -9.87 0.72 -54.87
N GLY A 790 -8.99 1.59 -54.36
CA GLY A 790 -7.81 1.17 -53.58
C GLY A 790 -6.68 0.64 -54.48
N GLY A 791 -6.68 1.01 -55.77
CA GLY A 791 -5.76 0.49 -56.78
C GLY A 791 -4.29 0.92 -56.60
N SER A 792 -4.00 1.85 -55.69
CA SER A 792 -2.63 2.23 -55.34
C SER A 792 -2.06 1.43 -54.16
N GLY A 793 -2.92 0.70 -53.42
CA GLY A 793 -2.53 -0.18 -52.33
C GLY A 793 -1.95 -1.52 -52.80
N LEU A 794 -1.53 -2.38 -51.85
CA LEU A 794 -0.87 -3.67 -52.15
C LEU A 794 -1.71 -4.52 -53.12
N VAL A 795 -2.89 -5.00 -52.70
CA VAL A 795 -3.73 -5.88 -53.51
C VAL A 795 -4.21 -5.19 -54.78
N GLY A 796 -4.67 -3.94 -54.67
CA GLY A 796 -5.17 -3.15 -55.78
C GLY A 796 -4.16 -2.95 -56.91
N ALA A 797 -2.89 -2.67 -56.58
CA ALA A 797 -1.84 -2.49 -57.59
C ALA A 797 -1.60 -3.78 -58.39
N TYR A 798 -1.62 -4.95 -57.74
CA TYR A 798 -1.50 -6.23 -58.44
C TYR A 798 -2.73 -6.56 -59.28
N ILE A 799 -3.94 -6.17 -58.86
CA ILE A 799 -5.15 -6.29 -59.71
C ILE A 799 -4.98 -5.47 -60.99
N VAL A 800 -4.55 -4.21 -60.88
CA VAL A 800 -4.32 -3.34 -62.04
C VAL A 800 -3.24 -3.91 -62.96
N ARG A 801 -2.14 -4.43 -62.38
CA ARG A 801 -1.07 -5.08 -63.14
C ARG A 801 -1.58 -6.29 -63.92
N THR A 802 -2.38 -7.14 -63.29
CA THR A 802 -2.98 -8.31 -63.93
C THR A 802 -3.91 -7.90 -65.07
N LEU A 803 -4.78 -6.90 -64.86
CA LEU A 803 -5.69 -6.38 -65.90
C LEU A 803 -4.93 -5.81 -67.12
N LEU A 804 -3.89 -5.01 -66.89
CA LEU A 804 -3.12 -4.39 -67.97
C LEU A 804 -2.16 -5.37 -68.65
N GLY A 805 -1.67 -6.36 -67.91
CA GLY A 805 -0.85 -7.47 -68.40
C GLY A 805 -1.64 -8.40 -69.31
N ARG A 806 -2.90 -8.73 -68.96
CA ARG A 806 -3.78 -9.53 -69.83
C ARG A 806 -4.26 -8.79 -71.09
N GLY A 807 -3.93 -7.51 -71.22
CA GLY A 807 -4.20 -6.70 -72.41
C GLY A 807 -5.38 -5.73 -72.30
N GLU A 808 -5.96 -5.52 -71.12
CA GLU A 808 -6.99 -4.49 -70.97
C GLU A 808 -6.40 -3.08 -71.18
N THR A 809 -7.19 -2.21 -71.78
CA THR A 809 -6.78 -0.83 -72.10
C THR A 809 -7.60 0.22 -71.35
N LEU A 810 -8.78 -0.15 -70.83
CA LEU A 810 -9.69 0.72 -70.10
C LEU A 810 -9.63 0.39 -68.60
N VAL A 811 -8.54 0.79 -67.94
CA VAL A 811 -8.33 0.55 -66.49
C VAL A 811 -8.10 1.86 -65.76
N LEU A 812 -8.85 2.08 -64.69
CA LEU A 812 -8.85 3.31 -63.90
C LEU A 812 -8.65 2.99 -62.42
N ILE A 813 -7.68 3.65 -61.81
CA ILE A 813 -7.40 3.61 -60.38
C ILE A 813 -8.17 4.74 -59.71
N ILE A 814 -8.93 4.41 -58.67
CA ILE A 814 -9.49 5.38 -57.74
C ILE A 814 -8.87 5.15 -56.38
N ASP A 815 -8.17 6.15 -55.86
CA ASP A 815 -7.50 6.07 -54.56
C ASP A 815 -7.25 7.47 -53.98
N THR A 816 -6.98 7.58 -52.69
CA THR A 816 -6.58 8.85 -52.06
C THR A 816 -5.13 9.23 -52.38
N THR A 817 -4.33 8.24 -52.78
CA THR A 817 -2.91 8.40 -53.12
C THR A 817 -2.61 7.88 -54.54
N PRO A 818 -1.72 8.53 -55.31
CA PRO A 818 -1.32 8.02 -56.62
C PRO A 818 -0.52 6.71 -56.49
N PRO A 819 -0.58 5.82 -57.49
CA PRO A 819 0.16 4.56 -57.46
C PRO A 819 1.67 4.80 -57.39
N ASN A 820 2.38 3.96 -56.64
CA ASN A 820 3.83 4.03 -56.56
C ASN A 820 4.47 3.39 -57.80
N LEU A 821 5.12 4.21 -58.64
CA LEU A 821 5.78 3.81 -59.88
C LEU A 821 7.29 3.48 -59.69
N SER A 822 7.80 3.49 -58.45
CA SER A 822 9.23 3.28 -58.15
C SER A 822 9.68 1.81 -58.08
N GLY A 823 8.85 0.86 -58.53
CA GLY A 823 9.18 -0.57 -58.59
C GLY A 823 10.12 -0.92 -59.74
N ASN A 824 10.92 -1.97 -59.57
CA ASN A 824 12.01 -2.38 -60.46
C ASN A 824 11.67 -2.36 -61.97
N SER A 825 12.41 -1.53 -62.70
CA SER A 825 12.31 -1.21 -64.14
C SER A 825 12.45 -2.36 -65.15
N LYS A 826 12.66 -3.61 -64.71
CA LYS A 826 12.89 -4.78 -65.59
C LYS A 826 11.66 -5.65 -65.84
N ALA A 827 10.58 -5.50 -65.08
CA ALA A 827 9.27 -6.01 -65.46
C ALA A 827 8.45 -4.83 -66.00
N ARG A 828 7.77 -4.99 -67.13
CA ARG A 828 6.87 -3.98 -67.72
C ARG A 828 6.01 -3.35 -66.60
N ASP A 829 6.32 -2.12 -66.17
CA ASP A 829 5.51 -1.43 -65.16
C ASP A 829 4.22 -0.94 -65.82
N HIS A 830 3.32 -1.89 -66.04
CA HIS A 830 2.03 -1.67 -66.67
C HIS A 830 1.19 -0.65 -65.90
N LEU A 831 1.45 -0.44 -64.60
CA LEU A 831 0.68 0.45 -63.73
C LEU A 831 0.62 1.89 -64.24
N SER A 832 1.67 2.35 -64.91
CA SER A 832 1.73 3.68 -65.57
C SER A 832 0.70 3.87 -66.70
N ARG A 833 0.15 2.78 -67.25
CA ARG A 833 -0.87 2.81 -68.32
C ARG A 833 -2.30 2.98 -67.77
N ALA A 834 -2.51 2.83 -66.46
CA ALA A 834 -3.82 3.06 -65.87
C ALA A 834 -4.10 4.57 -65.73
N GLY A 835 -5.36 4.97 -65.93
CA GLY A 835 -5.81 6.28 -65.47
C GLY A 835 -5.81 6.35 -63.94
N PHE A 836 -5.62 7.53 -63.37
CA PHE A 836 -5.72 7.75 -61.92
C PHE A 836 -6.69 8.89 -61.61
N ILE A 837 -7.57 8.67 -60.64
CA ILE A 837 -8.43 9.70 -60.06
C ILE A 837 -8.25 9.67 -58.55
N LYS A 838 -7.96 10.85 -58.00
CA LYS A 838 -7.96 11.04 -56.56
C LYS A 838 -9.39 11.16 -56.04
N ALA A 839 -9.83 10.24 -55.19
CA ALA A 839 -11.11 10.31 -54.49
C ALA A 839 -11.04 9.58 -53.15
N ASP A 840 -11.87 10.01 -52.20
CA ASP A 840 -11.98 9.41 -50.87
C ASP A 840 -13.30 8.64 -50.75
N VAL A 841 -13.23 7.36 -50.37
CA VAL A 841 -14.43 6.52 -50.25
C VAL A 841 -15.40 7.01 -49.17
N THR A 842 -14.93 7.77 -48.18
CA THR A 842 -15.76 8.37 -47.14
C THR A 842 -16.59 9.55 -47.65
N ASP A 843 -16.20 10.15 -48.78
CA ASP A 843 -16.91 11.23 -49.47
C ASP A 843 -17.71 10.67 -50.66
N TYR A 844 -19.02 10.59 -50.48
CA TYR A 844 -19.93 10.05 -51.48
C TYR A 844 -19.91 10.84 -52.80
N ASP A 845 -19.86 12.17 -52.74
CA ASP A 845 -19.90 13.00 -53.96
C ASP A 845 -18.58 12.87 -54.74
N SER A 846 -17.45 12.79 -54.01
CA SER A 846 -16.14 12.52 -54.62
C SER A 846 -16.12 11.16 -55.34
N ILE A 847 -16.63 10.10 -54.71
CA ILE A 847 -16.69 8.77 -55.33
C ILE A 847 -17.66 8.73 -56.50
N LYS A 848 -18.84 9.34 -56.36
CA LYS A 848 -19.83 9.39 -57.44
C LYS A 848 -19.27 10.08 -58.68
N ALA A 849 -18.59 11.21 -58.50
CA ALA A 849 -17.95 11.92 -59.59
C ALA A 849 -16.83 11.09 -60.24
N ALA A 850 -16.03 10.38 -59.45
CA ALA A 850 -14.95 9.55 -59.93
C ALA A 850 -15.45 8.32 -60.72
N ILE A 851 -16.45 7.61 -60.21
CA ILE A 851 -17.05 6.43 -60.85
C ILE A 851 -17.81 6.79 -62.14
N SER A 852 -18.42 7.98 -62.19
CA SER A 852 -19.19 8.44 -63.36
C SER A 852 -18.32 8.92 -64.53
N ARG A 853 -17.00 8.99 -64.37
CA ARG A 853 -16.11 9.52 -65.40
C ARG A 853 -15.95 8.52 -66.56
N SER A 854 -16.05 9.03 -67.79
CA SER A 854 -15.77 8.21 -68.97
C SER A 854 -14.26 7.98 -69.16
N PHE A 855 -13.91 6.79 -69.64
CA PHE A 855 -12.52 6.40 -69.86
C PHE A 855 -11.98 7.12 -71.09
N GLY A 856 -10.95 7.95 -70.93
CA GLY A 856 -10.25 8.61 -72.05
C GLY A 856 -11.12 9.47 -72.97
N GLY A 857 -12.28 9.96 -72.50
CA GLY A 857 -13.23 10.72 -73.32
C GLY A 857 -14.03 9.89 -74.33
N THR A 858 -13.96 8.56 -74.25
CA THR A 858 -14.60 7.61 -75.20
C THR A 858 -16.13 7.50 -75.04
N GLY A 859 -16.70 8.13 -74.01
CA GLY A 859 -18.11 7.93 -73.62
C GLY A 859 -18.38 6.62 -72.88
N VAL A 860 -17.40 5.72 -72.77
CA VAL A 860 -17.52 4.45 -72.03
C VAL A 860 -17.31 4.69 -70.53
N THR A 861 -18.26 4.23 -69.71
CA THR A 861 -18.20 4.27 -68.24
C THR A 861 -17.91 2.88 -67.67
N ALA A 862 -17.70 2.79 -66.35
CA ALA A 862 -17.32 1.55 -65.68
C ALA A 862 -18.34 0.41 -65.91
N GLN A 863 -17.81 -0.76 -66.26
CA GLN A 863 -18.57 -2.00 -66.41
C GLN A 863 -18.23 -3.01 -65.31
N VAL A 864 -17.00 -2.97 -64.81
CA VAL A 864 -16.56 -3.79 -63.69
C VAL A 864 -15.91 -2.92 -62.64
N ILE A 865 -16.28 -3.11 -61.38
CA ILE A 865 -15.64 -2.48 -60.24
C ILE A 865 -15.03 -3.54 -59.34
N ILE A 866 -13.74 -3.40 -59.04
CA ILE A 866 -13.05 -4.19 -58.03
C ILE A 866 -12.70 -3.26 -56.87
N HIS A 867 -13.33 -3.48 -55.73
CA HIS A 867 -13.19 -2.65 -54.53
C HIS A 867 -12.28 -3.32 -53.51
N SER A 868 -11.07 -2.79 -53.39
CA SER A 868 -10.02 -3.24 -52.47
C SER A 868 -9.56 -2.12 -51.52
N ALA A 869 -10.26 -0.99 -51.47
CA ALA A 869 -9.91 0.09 -50.55
C ALA A 869 -10.26 -0.30 -49.10
N GLU A 870 -9.30 -0.06 -48.22
CA GLU A 870 -9.42 -0.36 -46.80
C GLU A 870 -8.47 0.49 -45.96
N ILE A 871 -8.79 0.60 -44.67
CA ILE A 871 -7.82 0.93 -43.63
C ILE A 871 -7.54 -0.33 -42.79
N PHE A 872 -6.27 -0.73 -42.73
CA PHE A 872 -5.83 -1.92 -42.02
C PHE A 872 -5.30 -1.58 -40.63
N ARG A 873 -6.11 -1.83 -39.59
CA ARG A 873 -5.76 -1.60 -38.17
C ARG A 873 -6.13 -2.80 -37.30
N PRO A 874 -5.36 -3.90 -37.38
CA PRO A 874 -5.72 -5.18 -36.73
C PRO A 874 -5.64 -5.14 -35.20
N TYR A 875 -4.94 -4.15 -34.64
CA TYR A 875 -4.72 -4.02 -33.20
C TYR A 875 -5.82 -3.25 -32.45
N GLU A 876 -6.73 -2.55 -33.14
CA GLU A 876 -7.68 -1.65 -32.49
C GLU A 876 -8.96 -2.37 -32.05
N ARG A 877 -9.28 -2.30 -30.74
CA ARG A 877 -10.57 -2.76 -30.19
C ARG A 877 -11.29 -1.78 -29.28
N LEU A 878 -10.68 -0.63 -28.99
CA LEU A 878 -11.27 0.37 -28.09
C LEU A 878 -12.49 1.05 -28.72
N PRO A 879 -13.64 1.18 -28.02
CA PRO A 879 -14.90 1.63 -28.63
C PRO A 879 -14.83 2.96 -29.38
N TYR A 880 -14.02 3.92 -28.93
CA TYR A 880 -13.90 5.24 -29.56
C TYR A 880 -13.10 5.24 -30.87
N LEU A 881 -12.26 4.22 -31.12
CA LEU A 881 -11.53 4.05 -32.38
C LEU A 881 -12.36 3.35 -33.46
N ARG A 882 -13.53 2.80 -33.09
CA ARG A 882 -14.41 2.06 -34.01
C ARG A 882 -14.74 2.85 -35.27
N GLY A 883 -14.98 4.15 -35.13
CA GLY A 883 -15.32 5.04 -36.27
C GLY A 883 -14.22 5.11 -37.34
N LEU A 884 -12.95 4.91 -37.00
CA LEU A 884 -11.85 4.99 -37.97
C LEU A 884 -11.88 3.85 -38.97
N SER A 885 -12.03 2.60 -38.50
CA SER A 885 -12.15 1.44 -39.40
C SER A 885 -13.49 1.39 -40.11
N TYR A 886 -14.57 1.77 -39.43
CA TYR A 886 -15.93 1.71 -39.97
C TYR A 886 -16.20 2.73 -41.08
N SER A 887 -15.69 3.97 -40.94
CA SER A 887 -15.91 5.02 -41.94
C SER A 887 -15.39 4.63 -43.32
N VAL A 888 -14.21 4.02 -43.41
CA VAL A 888 -13.61 3.59 -44.69
C VAL A 888 -14.18 2.24 -45.13
N ASN A 889 -14.10 1.22 -44.26
CA ASN A 889 -14.36 -0.16 -44.67
C ASN A 889 -15.85 -0.47 -44.84
N VAL A 890 -16.72 0.16 -44.04
CA VAL A 890 -18.18 -0.06 -44.07
C VAL A 890 -18.87 1.07 -44.81
N ASP A 891 -18.77 2.30 -44.31
CA ASP A 891 -19.51 3.43 -44.88
C ASP A 891 -18.97 3.81 -46.27
N GLY A 892 -17.65 3.75 -46.45
CA GLY A 892 -17.04 3.92 -47.78
C GLY A 892 -17.47 2.84 -48.77
N THR A 893 -17.61 1.59 -48.33
CA THR A 893 -18.15 0.51 -49.18
C THR A 893 -19.61 0.77 -49.54
N LYS A 894 -20.44 1.29 -48.62
CA LYS A 894 -21.82 1.71 -48.95
C LYS A 894 -21.84 2.82 -50.00
N ASN A 895 -20.96 3.81 -49.89
CA ASN A 895 -20.87 4.91 -50.85
C ASN A 895 -20.51 4.40 -52.25
N VAL A 896 -19.52 3.51 -52.32
CA VAL A 896 -19.09 2.87 -53.57
C VAL A 896 -20.22 2.03 -54.19
N LEU A 897 -20.88 1.17 -53.41
CA LEU A 897 -22.01 0.36 -53.88
C LEU A 897 -23.14 1.23 -54.42
N ARG A 898 -23.51 2.28 -53.68
CA ARG A 898 -24.53 3.23 -54.08
C ARG A 898 -24.17 3.94 -55.39
N ALA A 899 -22.94 4.44 -55.51
CA ALA A 899 -22.47 5.12 -56.72
C ALA A 899 -22.44 4.16 -57.94
N ALA A 900 -22.00 2.92 -57.76
CA ALA A 900 -22.01 1.89 -58.79
C ALA A 900 -23.44 1.56 -59.29
N GLN A 901 -24.37 1.40 -58.35
CA GLN A 901 -25.80 1.17 -58.64
C GLN A 901 -26.46 2.38 -59.31
N GLU A 902 -26.09 3.61 -58.93
CA GLU A 902 -26.61 4.82 -59.57
C GLU A 902 -26.08 5.03 -60.99
N LEU A 903 -24.84 4.64 -61.27
CA LEU A 903 -24.28 4.67 -62.62
C LEU A 903 -25.02 3.71 -63.57
N GLY A 904 -25.43 2.54 -63.09
CA GLY A 904 -26.26 1.58 -63.83
C GLY A 904 -25.55 0.81 -64.96
N THR A 905 -24.29 1.12 -65.28
CA THR A 905 -23.50 0.38 -66.29
C THR A 905 -22.64 -0.74 -65.71
N VAL A 906 -22.53 -0.81 -64.37
CA VAL A 906 -21.70 -1.81 -63.68
C VAL A 906 -22.40 -3.16 -63.66
N ARG A 907 -21.77 -4.17 -64.29
CA ARG A 907 -22.28 -5.54 -64.39
C ARG A 907 -21.71 -6.47 -63.33
N ALA A 908 -20.44 -6.30 -62.99
CA ALA A 908 -19.78 -7.07 -61.93
C ALA A 908 -19.12 -6.14 -60.90
N PHE A 909 -19.34 -6.47 -59.63
CA PHE A 909 -18.73 -5.82 -58.47
C PHE A 909 -18.04 -6.86 -57.59
N VAL A 910 -16.73 -6.81 -57.48
CA VAL A 910 -15.96 -7.74 -56.64
C VAL A 910 -15.35 -6.98 -55.46
N PHE A 911 -15.56 -7.47 -54.25
CA PHE A 911 -15.04 -6.89 -53.02
C PHE A 911 -13.96 -7.76 -52.38
N THR A 912 -12.87 -7.15 -51.96
CA THR A 912 -11.84 -7.78 -51.13
C THR A 912 -12.22 -7.68 -49.65
N SER A 913 -12.69 -8.79 -49.08
CA SER A 913 -12.97 -8.94 -47.65
C SER A 913 -11.79 -9.61 -46.92
N LYS A 914 -12.05 -10.19 -45.74
CA LYS A 914 -11.16 -11.07 -44.99
C LYS A 914 -11.99 -12.20 -44.40
N ASP A 915 -11.42 -13.40 -44.31
CA ASP A 915 -12.12 -14.49 -43.63
C ASP A 915 -12.09 -14.23 -42.11
N ALA A 916 -13.28 -14.02 -41.54
CA ALA A 916 -13.49 -13.87 -40.11
C ALA A 916 -14.54 -14.91 -39.71
N PRO A 917 -14.15 -16.02 -39.07
CA PRO A 917 -15.06 -17.15 -38.85
C PRO A 917 -16.32 -16.71 -38.08
N GLN A 918 -17.49 -17.09 -38.60
CA GLN A 918 -18.77 -16.89 -37.92
C GLN A 918 -18.78 -17.67 -36.60
N GLY A 919 -19.12 -17.00 -35.50
CA GLY A 919 -19.31 -17.64 -34.19
C GLY A 919 -18.07 -17.73 -33.29
N MET A 920 -16.91 -17.20 -33.69
CA MET A 920 -15.79 -17.02 -32.77
C MET A 920 -15.99 -15.73 -31.94
N PRO A 921 -16.19 -15.81 -30.60
CA PRO A 921 -16.44 -14.64 -29.75
C PRO A 921 -15.22 -13.72 -29.52
N LEU A 922 -14.08 -14.02 -30.15
CA LEU A 922 -12.76 -13.60 -29.66
C LEU A 922 -11.94 -12.72 -30.61
N LEU A 923 -12.31 -12.51 -31.86
CA LEU A 923 -11.64 -11.49 -32.70
C LEU A 923 -12.15 -10.12 -32.30
N HIS A 924 -11.57 -9.52 -31.26
CA HIS A 924 -12.05 -8.25 -30.71
C HIS A 924 -11.70 -7.01 -31.56
N SER A 925 -11.10 -7.16 -32.76
CA SER A 925 -10.66 -6.00 -33.56
C SER A 925 -11.80 -5.37 -34.37
N HIS A 926 -11.85 -4.03 -34.39
CA HIS A 926 -12.79 -3.27 -35.23
C HIS A 926 -12.58 -3.53 -36.73
N TYR A 927 -11.34 -3.81 -37.14
CA TYR A 927 -11.02 -4.14 -38.53
C TYR A 927 -11.76 -5.40 -39.00
N ALA A 928 -11.65 -6.51 -38.25
CA ALA A 928 -12.33 -7.77 -38.59
C ALA A 928 -13.86 -7.61 -38.62
N ASP A 929 -14.43 -6.91 -37.64
CA ASP A 929 -15.86 -6.61 -37.59
C ASP A 929 -16.32 -5.77 -38.78
N SER A 930 -15.55 -4.73 -39.14
CA SER A 930 -15.85 -3.86 -40.27
C SER A 930 -15.83 -4.61 -41.61
N LYS A 931 -14.90 -5.54 -41.81
CA LYS A 931 -14.84 -6.38 -43.02
C LYS A 931 -16.00 -7.36 -43.11
N ARG A 932 -16.39 -7.98 -41.98
CA ARG A 932 -17.56 -8.87 -41.93
C ARG A 932 -18.85 -8.12 -42.27
N GLU A 933 -19.00 -6.90 -41.76
CA GLU A 933 -20.17 -6.06 -42.07
C GLU A 933 -20.18 -5.61 -43.54
N ALA A 934 -19.03 -5.19 -44.08
CA ALA A 934 -18.88 -4.82 -45.48
C ALA A 934 -19.14 -6.00 -46.44
N ASP A 935 -18.66 -7.20 -46.11
CA ASP A 935 -18.96 -8.45 -46.84
C ASP A 935 -20.47 -8.68 -46.93
N ALA A 936 -21.17 -8.64 -45.79
CA ALA A 936 -22.61 -8.80 -45.74
C ALA A 936 -23.35 -7.74 -46.58
N LEU A 937 -22.89 -6.48 -46.53
CA LEU A 937 -23.45 -5.39 -47.34
C LEU A 937 -23.27 -5.63 -48.84
N VAL A 938 -22.08 -6.04 -49.29
CA VAL A 938 -21.81 -6.33 -50.70
C VAL A 938 -22.66 -7.49 -51.18
N ARG A 939 -22.71 -8.60 -50.43
CA ARG A 939 -23.54 -9.76 -50.79
C ARG A 939 -25.02 -9.43 -50.84
N ALA A 940 -25.50 -8.59 -49.91
CA ALA A 940 -26.89 -8.13 -49.90
C ALA A 940 -27.23 -7.18 -51.06
N ALA A 941 -26.22 -6.54 -51.67
CA ALA A 941 -26.38 -5.67 -52.82
C ALA A 941 -26.42 -6.44 -54.17
N ASP A 942 -26.35 -7.77 -54.15
CA ASP A 942 -26.47 -8.58 -55.37
C ASP A 942 -27.78 -8.35 -56.10
N ASN A 943 -27.70 -8.29 -57.42
CA ASN A 943 -28.83 -8.11 -58.33
C ASN A 943 -29.59 -6.79 -58.21
N VAL A 944 -29.12 -5.84 -57.39
CA VAL A 944 -29.73 -4.51 -57.33
C VAL A 944 -29.39 -3.77 -58.63
N LYS A 945 -30.42 -3.40 -59.40
CA LYS A 945 -30.30 -2.76 -60.72
C LYS A 945 -29.45 -3.56 -61.74
N GLY A 946 -29.45 -4.89 -61.63
CA GLY A 946 -28.74 -5.78 -62.56
C GLY A 946 -27.23 -5.92 -62.33
N MET A 947 -26.69 -5.29 -61.28
CA MET A 947 -25.29 -5.45 -60.87
C MET A 947 -25.11 -6.76 -60.09
N ARG A 948 -24.23 -7.66 -60.54
CA ARG A 948 -23.87 -8.88 -59.79
C ARG A 948 -22.70 -8.59 -58.86
N THR A 949 -22.79 -9.09 -57.64
CA THR A 949 -21.77 -8.84 -56.60
C THR A 949 -21.09 -10.13 -56.17
N GLY A 950 -19.85 -10.05 -55.72
CA GLY A 950 -19.13 -11.17 -55.14
C GLY A 950 -18.05 -10.73 -54.17
N VAL A 951 -17.71 -11.58 -53.22
CA VAL A 951 -16.70 -11.31 -52.19
C VAL A 951 -15.57 -12.34 -52.23
N LEU A 952 -14.32 -11.88 -52.17
CA LEU A 952 -13.15 -12.73 -51.93
C LEU A 952 -12.59 -12.48 -50.54
N ARG A 953 -12.37 -13.58 -49.80
CA ARG A 953 -11.81 -13.60 -48.45
C ARG A 953 -10.41 -14.21 -48.51
N PRO A 954 -9.37 -13.44 -48.85
CA PRO A 954 -8.01 -13.92 -48.72
C PRO A 954 -7.73 -14.38 -47.30
N GLY A 955 -6.84 -15.35 -47.18
CA GLY A 955 -6.34 -15.78 -45.88
C GLY A 955 -5.64 -14.71 -45.08
N MET A 956 -5.18 -15.07 -43.88
CA MET A 956 -4.85 -14.06 -42.87
C MET A 956 -3.73 -13.10 -43.31
N SER A 957 -2.85 -13.54 -44.22
CA SER A 957 -1.68 -12.80 -44.69
C SER A 957 -1.57 -12.81 -46.22
N VAL A 958 -1.75 -11.64 -46.84
CA VAL A 958 -1.32 -11.38 -48.23
C VAL A 958 0.12 -10.90 -48.18
N LEU A 959 1.06 -11.71 -48.66
CA LEU A 959 2.50 -11.42 -48.58
C LEU A 959 3.08 -11.22 -49.98
N GLY A 960 3.79 -10.13 -50.19
CA GLY A 960 4.36 -9.76 -51.49
C GLY A 960 5.22 -8.51 -51.39
N VAL A 961 5.91 -8.15 -52.47
CA VAL A 961 6.76 -6.95 -52.49
C VAL A 961 5.91 -5.72 -52.16
N GLY A 962 6.22 -5.07 -51.03
CA GLY A 962 5.45 -3.94 -50.50
C GLY A 962 4.53 -4.27 -49.32
N ASP A 963 4.44 -5.54 -48.87
CA ASP A 963 3.74 -5.87 -47.63
C ASP A 963 4.48 -5.33 -46.41
N VAL A 964 3.73 -4.86 -45.41
CA VAL A 964 4.29 -4.15 -44.25
C VAL A 964 5.16 -5.03 -43.35
N TRP A 965 4.96 -6.35 -43.37
CA TRP A 965 5.58 -7.26 -42.41
C TRP A 965 6.96 -7.72 -42.88
N SER A 966 7.02 -8.33 -44.06
CA SER A 966 8.26 -8.80 -44.66
C SER A 966 9.19 -7.62 -44.99
N THR A 967 8.62 -6.51 -45.49
CA THR A 967 9.39 -5.31 -45.83
C THR A 967 10.02 -4.69 -44.59
N SER A 968 9.36 -4.72 -43.43
CA SER A 968 9.92 -4.19 -42.18
C SER A 968 11.08 -5.06 -41.70
N TYR A 969 10.93 -6.39 -41.70
CA TYR A 969 12.01 -7.30 -41.29
C TYR A 969 13.25 -7.18 -42.15
N LEU A 970 13.07 -7.07 -43.47
CA LEU A 970 14.18 -7.03 -44.43
C LEU A 970 14.88 -5.65 -44.50
N LYS A 971 14.23 -4.58 -44.04
CA LYS A 971 14.79 -3.22 -44.01
C LYS A 971 15.49 -2.88 -42.69
N ASN A 972 15.16 -3.55 -41.59
CA ASN A 972 15.76 -3.29 -40.29
C ASN A 972 17.25 -3.68 -40.27
N SER A 973 18.08 -2.78 -39.72
CA SER A 973 19.51 -3.03 -39.47
C SER A 973 19.79 -3.62 -38.09
N GLU A 974 18.76 -3.73 -37.24
CA GLU A 974 18.82 -4.26 -35.88
C GLU A 974 18.14 -5.64 -35.77
N PRO A 975 18.38 -6.41 -34.69
CA PRO A 975 17.71 -7.69 -34.47
C PRO A 975 16.19 -7.55 -34.45
N ASN A 976 15.50 -8.34 -35.26
CA ASN A 976 14.04 -8.35 -35.32
C ASN A 976 13.48 -9.16 -34.15
N PHE A 977 12.82 -8.51 -33.19
CA PHE A 977 12.12 -9.20 -32.11
C PHE A 977 10.86 -9.89 -32.64
N VAL A 978 10.72 -11.19 -32.39
CA VAL A 978 9.65 -12.03 -32.95
C VAL A 978 8.94 -12.87 -31.89
N TRP A 979 7.67 -13.20 -32.16
CA TRP A 979 6.81 -14.00 -31.29
C TRP A 979 5.96 -14.98 -32.11
N GLY A 980 5.28 -15.92 -31.46
CA GLY A 980 4.30 -16.81 -32.12
C GLY A 980 4.90 -17.79 -33.13
N GLY A 981 6.10 -18.33 -32.88
CA GLY A 981 6.86 -19.12 -33.85
C GLY A 981 6.15 -20.36 -34.41
N GLN A 982 5.32 -21.01 -33.60
CA GLN A 982 4.61 -22.24 -34.00
C GLN A 982 3.23 -22.00 -34.64
N CYS A 983 2.76 -20.76 -34.77
CA CYS A 983 1.43 -20.51 -35.32
C CYS A 983 1.38 -20.78 -36.83
N PHE A 984 0.37 -21.54 -37.27
CA PHE A 984 0.16 -21.91 -38.68
C PHE A 984 -0.85 -21.00 -39.36
N GLN A 985 -0.49 -20.47 -40.53
CA GLN A 985 -1.36 -19.59 -41.32
C GLN A 985 -1.25 -19.88 -42.82
N ASN A 986 -2.37 -19.87 -43.54
CA ASN A 986 -2.31 -19.80 -45.00
C ASN A 986 -1.90 -18.39 -45.44
N ILE A 987 -0.91 -18.33 -46.31
CA ILE A 987 -0.50 -17.11 -46.99
C ILE A 987 -0.97 -17.14 -48.45
N ILE A 988 -1.10 -15.97 -49.07
CA ILE A 988 -1.38 -15.86 -50.50
C ILE A 988 -0.53 -14.76 -51.13
N ASN A 989 0.07 -15.07 -52.28
CA ASN A 989 0.78 -14.09 -53.08
C ASN A 989 -0.22 -13.10 -53.70
N PRO A 990 0.03 -11.78 -53.70
CA PRO A 990 -0.90 -10.82 -54.27
C PRO A 990 -1.18 -11.02 -55.77
N TRP A 991 -0.31 -11.67 -56.53
CA TRP A 991 -0.59 -12.04 -57.92
C TRP A 991 -1.69 -13.10 -58.04
N ASP A 992 -1.64 -14.15 -57.22
CA ASP A 992 -2.66 -15.19 -57.19
C ASP A 992 -4.01 -14.63 -56.73
N LEU A 993 -3.98 -13.74 -55.72
CA LEU A 993 -5.18 -13.03 -55.27
C LEU A 993 -5.73 -12.09 -56.35
N ALA A 994 -4.89 -11.32 -57.03
CA ALA A 994 -5.30 -10.43 -58.11
C ALA A 994 -5.95 -11.22 -59.25
N ARG A 995 -5.38 -12.37 -59.64
CA ARG A 995 -5.97 -13.25 -60.64
C ARG A 995 -7.36 -13.75 -60.19
N ALA A 996 -7.51 -14.14 -58.93
CA ALA A 996 -8.81 -14.56 -58.40
C ALA A 996 -9.86 -13.45 -58.54
N HIS A 997 -9.53 -12.19 -58.26
CA HIS A 997 -10.45 -11.06 -58.43
C HIS A 997 -10.90 -10.91 -59.89
N VAL A 998 -9.94 -10.98 -60.81
CA VAL A 998 -10.19 -10.82 -62.25
C VAL A 998 -11.06 -11.97 -62.78
N GLN A 999 -10.69 -13.21 -62.47
CA GLN A 999 -11.45 -14.41 -62.88
C GLN A 999 -12.86 -14.42 -62.27
N PHE A 1000 -12.99 -13.98 -61.01
CA PHE A 1000 -14.29 -13.93 -60.37
C PHE A 1000 -15.19 -12.86 -60.97
N ALA A 1001 -14.64 -11.69 -61.33
CA ALA A 1001 -15.40 -10.67 -62.04
C ALA A 1001 -15.94 -11.17 -63.38
N ASP A 1002 -15.12 -11.90 -64.14
CA ASP A 1002 -15.52 -12.48 -65.42
C ASP A 1002 -16.57 -13.60 -65.23
N ALA A 1003 -16.41 -14.42 -64.19
CA ALA A 1003 -17.35 -15.49 -63.85
C ALA A 1003 -18.70 -14.98 -63.34
N LEU A 1004 -18.74 -13.86 -62.59
CA LEU A 1004 -19.99 -13.24 -62.13
C LEU A 1004 -20.90 -12.80 -63.27
N GLU A 1005 -20.33 -12.41 -64.40
CA GLU A 1005 -21.10 -12.09 -65.61
C GLU A 1005 -21.47 -13.35 -66.41
N ALA A 1006 -20.59 -14.35 -66.47
CA ALA A 1006 -20.83 -15.57 -67.23
C ALA A 1006 -21.84 -16.51 -66.56
N GLN A 1007 -21.85 -16.57 -65.22
CA GLN A 1007 -22.67 -17.47 -64.41
C GLN A 1007 -23.38 -16.69 -63.29
N PRO A 1008 -24.19 -15.67 -63.63
CA PRO A 1008 -24.72 -14.74 -62.65
C PRO A 1008 -25.55 -15.46 -61.59
N ASN A 1009 -26.45 -16.38 -61.97
CA ASN A 1009 -27.36 -17.06 -61.05
C ASN A 1009 -26.67 -18.01 -60.07
N GLU A 1010 -25.50 -18.53 -60.42
CA GLU A 1010 -24.76 -19.48 -59.59
C GLU A 1010 -23.80 -18.78 -58.61
N LEU A 1011 -23.24 -17.65 -59.04
CA LEU A 1011 -22.14 -16.98 -58.33
C LEU A 1011 -22.52 -15.62 -57.71
N GLY A 1012 -23.63 -15.01 -58.11
CA GLY A 1012 -24.05 -13.71 -57.56
C GLY A 1012 -24.33 -13.76 -56.06
N GLY A 1013 -23.84 -12.77 -55.32
CA GLY A 1013 -23.95 -12.67 -53.87
C GLY A 1013 -23.12 -13.70 -53.11
N SER A 1014 -22.24 -14.45 -53.79
CA SER A 1014 -21.37 -15.45 -53.16
C SER A 1014 -20.12 -14.82 -52.53
N GLY A 1015 -19.57 -15.50 -51.53
CA GLY A 1015 -18.33 -15.11 -50.87
C GLY A 1015 -17.42 -16.31 -50.73
N PHE A 1016 -16.20 -16.22 -51.24
CA PHE A 1016 -15.26 -17.34 -51.30
C PHE A 1016 -13.98 -17.06 -50.52
N ALA A 1017 -13.54 -18.03 -49.72
CA ALA A 1017 -12.20 -18.02 -49.15
C ALA A 1017 -11.15 -18.40 -50.20
N VAL A 1018 -10.00 -17.75 -50.17
CA VAL A 1018 -8.93 -17.97 -51.17
C VAL A 1018 -7.55 -17.99 -50.53
N THR A 1019 -6.77 -19.01 -50.88
CA THR A 1019 -5.41 -19.22 -50.34
C THR A 1019 -4.38 -19.39 -51.46
N GLY A 1020 -3.09 -19.21 -51.13
CA GLY A 1020 -1.98 -19.55 -52.00
C GLY A 1020 -1.78 -21.06 -52.06
N GLN A 1021 -1.83 -21.78 -50.95
CA GLN A 1021 -1.81 -23.24 -50.93
C GLN A 1021 -2.78 -23.78 -49.87
N PRO A 1022 -3.34 -24.99 -50.06
CA PRO A 1022 -4.20 -25.63 -49.06
C PRO A 1022 -3.48 -25.86 -47.72
N THR A 1023 -2.16 -26.03 -47.76
CA THR A 1023 -1.32 -26.21 -46.58
C THR A 1023 -0.86 -24.88 -46.00
N ALA A 1024 -0.92 -24.77 -44.67
CA ALA A 1024 -0.42 -23.62 -43.93
C ALA A 1024 1.08 -23.76 -43.60
N CYS A 1025 1.80 -22.65 -43.56
CA CYS A 1025 3.19 -22.61 -43.10
C CYS A 1025 3.26 -22.00 -41.69
N SER A 1026 4.28 -22.38 -40.91
CA SER A 1026 4.51 -21.78 -39.60
C SER A 1026 5.26 -20.45 -39.71
N ALA A 1027 5.09 -19.55 -38.72
CA ALA A 1027 5.83 -18.29 -38.70
C ALA A 1027 7.35 -18.49 -38.64
N ASP A 1028 7.83 -19.54 -37.97
CA ASP A 1028 9.26 -19.89 -37.91
C ASP A 1028 9.80 -20.41 -39.25
N GLU A 1029 9.01 -21.18 -39.99
CA GLU A 1029 9.37 -21.64 -41.33
C GLU A 1029 9.52 -20.45 -42.31
N LEU A 1030 8.60 -19.48 -42.25
CA LEU A 1030 8.70 -18.24 -43.03
C LEU A 1030 9.99 -17.47 -42.70
N ARG A 1031 10.32 -17.32 -41.42
CA ARG A 1031 11.56 -16.65 -40.96
C ARG A 1031 12.80 -17.39 -41.43
N ARG A 1032 12.81 -18.73 -41.35
CA ARG A 1032 13.91 -19.57 -41.81
C ARG A 1032 14.17 -19.37 -43.31
N ILE A 1033 13.13 -19.36 -44.13
CA ILE A 1033 13.24 -19.12 -45.58
C ILE A 1033 13.75 -17.69 -45.84
N MET A 1034 13.25 -16.68 -45.10
CA MET A 1034 13.77 -15.31 -45.18
C MET A 1034 15.26 -15.21 -44.85
N GLN A 1035 15.72 -15.89 -43.79
CA GLN A 1035 17.13 -15.95 -43.41
C GLN A 1035 17.99 -16.61 -44.48
N ALA A 1036 17.53 -17.75 -45.03
CA ALA A 1036 18.25 -18.49 -46.06
C ALA A 1036 18.37 -17.71 -47.39
N CYS A 1037 17.36 -16.93 -47.78
CA CYS A 1037 17.35 -16.16 -49.02
C CYS A 1037 18.02 -14.77 -48.92
N CYS A 1038 18.19 -14.26 -47.69
CA CYS A 1038 18.75 -12.92 -47.46
C CYS A 1038 20.28 -12.96 -47.55
N HIS A 1039 20.88 -12.03 -48.31
CA HIS A 1039 22.34 -11.91 -48.39
C HIS A 1039 22.99 -11.22 -47.18
N ARG A 1040 22.16 -10.67 -46.28
CA ARG A 1040 22.59 -10.04 -45.02
C ARG A 1040 22.26 -10.98 -43.87
N ASP A 1041 23.04 -10.88 -42.80
CA ASP A 1041 22.79 -11.63 -41.57
C ASP A 1041 21.50 -11.15 -40.88
N LEU A 1042 20.37 -11.78 -41.21
CA LEU A 1042 19.06 -11.42 -40.71
C LEU A 1042 18.82 -12.14 -39.37
N GLN A 1043 18.88 -11.38 -38.27
CA GLN A 1043 18.72 -11.92 -36.93
C GLN A 1043 17.26 -11.81 -36.44
N PHE A 1044 16.68 -12.93 -36.03
CA PHE A 1044 15.37 -13.00 -35.38
C PHE A 1044 15.54 -13.39 -33.91
N GLN A 1045 15.09 -12.52 -32.99
CA GLN A 1045 15.21 -12.71 -31.55
C GLN A 1045 13.85 -13.06 -30.95
N PRO A 1046 13.62 -14.30 -30.51
CA PRO A 1046 12.34 -14.69 -29.93
C PRO A 1046 12.13 -13.97 -28.59
N VAL A 1047 10.95 -13.37 -28.42
CA VAL A 1047 10.51 -12.75 -27.16
C VAL A 1047 9.32 -13.52 -26.60
N SER A 1048 9.26 -13.59 -25.28
CA SER A 1048 8.14 -14.26 -24.60
C SER A 1048 6.83 -13.53 -24.88
N VAL A 1049 5.82 -14.27 -25.33
CA VAL A 1049 4.50 -13.73 -25.68
C VAL A 1049 3.73 -13.27 -24.44
N LEU A 1050 3.87 -13.98 -23.31
CA LEU A 1050 3.09 -13.71 -22.10
C LEU A 1050 3.37 -12.31 -21.50
N PRO A 1051 4.62 -11.86 -21.30
CA PRO A 1051 4.91 -10.50 -20.85
C PRO A 1051 4.36 -9.43 -21.79
N LEU A 1052 4.45 -9.64 -23.12
CA LEU A 1052 3.92 -8.71 -24.10
C LEU A 1052 2.39 -8.70 -24.14
N TYR A 1053 1.75 -9.85 -23.94
CA TYR A 1053 0.30 -9.99 -23.80
C TYR A 1053 -0.21 -9.21 -22.58
N VAL A 1054 0.44 -9.38 -21.43
CA VAL A 1054 0.13 -8.63 -20.21
C VAL A 1054 0.39 -7.13 -20.42
N LEU A 1055 1.54 -6.77 -21.00
CA LEU A 1055 1.88 -5.38 -21.30
C LEU A 1055 0.85 -4.73 -22.23
N SER A 1056 0.31 -5.47 -23.20
CA SER A 1056 -0.71 -4.94 -24.11
C SER A 1056 -2.02 -4.56 -23.41
N HIS A 1057 -2.40 -5.25 -22.33
CA HIS A 1057 -3.54 -4.88 -21.50
C HIS A 1057 -3.25 -3.63 -20.65
N PHE A 1058 -2.02 -3.51 -20.15
CA PHE A 1058 -1.57 -2.29 -19.47
C PHE A 1058 -1.52 -1.09 -20.42
N MET A 1059 -1.06 -1.29 -21.65
CA MET A 1059 -1.05 -0.26 -22.69
C MET A 1059 -2.46 0.14 -23.08
N GLU A 1060 -3.40 -0.79 -23.22
CA GLU A 1060 -4.81 -0.48 -23.44
C GLU A 1060 -5.41 0.36 -22.30
N MET A 1061 -5.16 -0.03 -21.04
CA MET A 1061 -5.57 0.75 -19.87
C MET A 1061 -4.92 2.15 -19.86
N PHE A 1062 -3.64 2.23 -20.24
CA PHE A 1062 -2.92 3.49 -20.40
C PHE A 1062 -3.52 4.39 -21.48
N PHE A 1063 -3.93 3.84 -22.63
CA PHE A 1063 -4.63 4.57 -23.69
C PHE A 1063 -6.01 5.08 -23.23
N MET A 1064 -6.73 4.27 -22.45
CA MET A 1064 -7.99 4.70 -21.85
C MET A 1064 -7.77 5.87 -20.87
N ILE A 1065 -6.75 5.79 -20.01
CA ILE A 1065 -6.41 6.87 -19.07
C ILE A 1065 -5.96 8.14 -19.81
N ARG A 1066 -5.12 8.01 -20.85
CA ARG A 1066 -4.70 9.11 -21.74
C ARG A 1066 -5.91 9.85 -22.31
N PHE A 1067 -6.88 9.11 -22.87
CA PHE A 1067 -8.08 9.70 -23.48
C PHE A 1067 -8.92 10.51 -22.49
N TYR A 1068 -9.03 10.05 -21.23
CA TYR A 1068 -9.83 10.72 -20.21
C TYR A 1068 -9.09 11.82 -19.43
N MET A 1069 -7.74 11.91 -19.46
CA MET A 1069 -6.98 12.74 -18.50
C MET A 1069 -5.85 13.62 -19.08
N LEU A 1070 -5.10 13.24 -20.14
CA LEU A 1070 -3.85 13.95 -20.54
C LEU A 1070 -3.48 13.80 -22.04
N SER A 1071 -3.14 14.90 -22.73
CA SER A 1071 -2.93 14.93 -24.20
C SER A 1071 -1.46 14.99 -24.71
N ILE A 1072 -0.41 14.83 -23.88
CA ILE A 1072 0.98 15.23 -24.25
C ILE A 1072 2.04 14.08 -24.32
N LEU A 1073 1.68 12.79 -24.45
CA LEU A 1073 2.69 11.70 -24.42
C LEU A 1073 2.65 10.73 -25.63
N LEU A 1074 3.81 10.16 -26.00
CA LEU A 1074 4.06 9.34 -27.21
C LEU A 1074 3.15 8.10 -27.32
N ALA A 1075 2.82 7.70 -28.55
CA ALA A 1075 1.96 6.54 -28.87
C ALA A 1075 2.79 5.30 -29.26
N VAL A 1076 2.43 4.14 -28.71
CA VAL A 1076 2.96 2.82 -29.11
C VAL A 1076 1.77 1.90 -29.43
N ASN A 1077 1.73 1.33 -30.65
CA ASN A 1077 0.59 0.52 -31.15
C ASN A 1077 0.59 -0.92 -30.59
N LEU A 1078 0.46 -1.08 -29.26
CA LEU A 1078 0.40 -2.39 -28.59
C LEU A 1078 -0.93 -2.54 -27.84
N GLN A 1079 -1.81 -3.40 -28.33
CA GLN A 1079 -3.14 -3.69 -27.75
C GLN A 1079 -3.46 -5.19 -27.81
N PRO A 1080 -4.35 -5.72 -26.95
CA PRO A 1080 -4.62 -7.14 -26.86
C PRO A 1080 -5.17 -7.79 -28.14
N ALA A 1081 -5.93 -7.05 -28.95
CA ALA A 1081 -6.48 -7.57 -30.22
C ALA A 1081 -5.39 -7.98 -31.23
N LEU A 1082 -4.15 -7.46 -31.08
CA LEU A 1082 -3.04 -7.88 -31.93
C LEU A 1082 -2.76 -9.39 -31.80
N TRP A 1083 -2.94 -9.96 -30.60
CA TRP A 1083 -2.64 -11.37 -30.32
C TRP A 1083 -3.60 -12.32 -31.06
N ASP A 1084 -4.82 -11.88 -31.34
CA ASP A 1084 -5.79 -12.65 -32.13
C ASP A 1084 -5.38 -12.81 -33.60
N PHE A 1085 -4.51 -11.92 -34.10
CA PHE A 1085 -3.94 -11.98 -35.46
C PHE A 1085 -2.62 -12.74 -35.52
N VAL A 1086 -1.80 -12.72 -34.46
CA VAL A 1086 -0.41 -13.22 -34.52
C VAL A 1086 -0.19 -14.53 -33.74
N CYS A 1087 -1.11 -14.91 -32.86
CA CYS A 1087 -0.99 -16.11 -32.01
C CYS A 1087 -2.08 -17.17 -32.25
N ALA A 1088 -2.86 -17.04 -33.32
CA ALA A 1088 -3.92 -17.98 -33.67
C ALA A 1088 -3.57 -18.78 -34.92
N ASP A 1089 -3.88 -20.08 -34.85
CA ASP A 1089 -3.76 -21.01 -35.97
C ASP A 1089 -4.98 -20.85 -36.89
N TYR A 1090 -4.73 -20.49 -38.15
CA TYR A 1090 -5.77 -20.33 -39.17
C TYR A 1090 -5.42 -21.16 -40.39
N VAL A 1091 -6.17 -22.23 -40.58
CA VAL A 1091 -6.17 -23.02 -41.80
C VAL A 1091 -7.49 -22.77 -42.52
N ILE A 1092 -7.41 -22.31 -43.77
CA ILE A 1092 -8.55 -21.93 -44.59
C ILE A 1092 -8.76 -23.00 -45.66
N ASP A 1093 -10.01 -23.45 -45.76
CA ASP A 1093 -10.46 -24.32 -46.84
C ASP A 1093 -10.94 -23.49 -48.04
N ASP A 1094 -10.20 -23.56 -49.15
CA ASP A 1094 -10.53 -22.89 -50.40
C ASP A 1094 -11.17 -23.85 -51.44
N CYS A 1095 -11.65 -25.03 -51.04
CA CYS A 1095 -12.22 -26.00 -51.96
C CYS A 1095 -13.39 -25.43 -52.79
N GLN A 1096 -14.17 -24.52 -52.20
CA GLN A 1096 -15.34 -23.91 -52.85
C GLN A 1096 -14.94 -23.00 -54.01
N ILE A 1097 -13.90 -22.17 -53.86
CA ILE A 1097 -13.46 -21.29 -54.95
C ILE A 1097 -12.79 -22.09 -56.07
N ARG A 1098 -12.04 -23.14 -55.72
CA ARG A 1098 -11.40 -24.04 -56.69
C ARG A 1098 -12.45 -24.75 -57.54
N LYS A 1099 -13.56 -25.18 -56.93
CA LYS A 1099 -14.67 -25.82 -57.63
C LYS A 1099 -15.48 -24.82 -58.47
N ALA A 1100 -15.78 -23.64 -57.93
CA ALA A 1100 -16.63 -22.66 -58.59
C ALA A 1100 -15.94 -21.93 -59.75
N LEU A 1101 -14.66 -21.58 -59.60
CA LEU A 1101 -13.93 -20.75 -60.58
C LEU A 1101 -12.81 -21.51 -61.32
N GLY A 1102 -12.57 -22.78 -61.00
CA GLY A 1102 -11.41 -23.51 -61.50
C GLY A 1102 -10.08 -22.93 -61.01
N TYR A 1103 -10.10 -22.14 -59.93
CA TYR A 1103 -8.93 -21.45 -59.40
C TYR A 1103 -7.82 -22.43 -59.02
N ARG A 1104 -6.61 -22.20 -59.54
CA ARG A 1104 -5.39 -22.93 -59.18
C ARG A 1104 -4.29 -21.94 -58.87
N ASN A 1105 -3.68 -22.09 -57.71
CA ASN A 1105 -2.53 -21.28 -57.31
C ASN A 1105 -1.31 -21.57 -58.18
N PHE A 1106 -0.53 -20.53 -58.44
CA PHE A 1106 0.73 -20.63 -59.17
C PHE A 1106 1.93 -20.46 -58.25
N TRP A 1107 1.74 -19.80 -57.10
CA TRP A 1107 2.77 -19.57 -56.12
C TRP A 1107 2.66 -20.57 -54.97
N SER A 1108 3.80 -21.16 -54.60
CA SER A 1108 3.98 -21.79 -53.30
C SER A 1108 4.32 -20.77 -52.22
N ASN A 1109 4.23 -21.20 -50.96
CA ASN A 1109 4.66 -20.39 -49.82
C ASN A 1109 6.14 -20.01 -49.94
N ASP A 1110 7.01 -20.97 -50.28
CA ASP A 1110 8.45 -20.76 -50.43
C ASP A 1110 8.79 -19.84 -51.60
N GLN A 1111 8.12 -20.01 -52.75
CA GLN A 1111 8.29 -19.15 -53.93
C GLN A 1111 7.95 -17.70 -53.60
N THR A 1112 6.87 -17.50 -52.84
CA THR A 1112 6.42 -16.17 -52.41
C THR A 1112 7.48 -15.47 -51.58
N ILE A 1113 8.02 -16.14 -50.55
CA ILE A 1113 9.04 -15.55 -49.67
C ILE A 1113 10.36 -15.32 -50.39
N LYS A 1114 10.83 -16.29 -51.19
CA LYS A 1114 12.06 -16.15 -51.99
C LYS A 1114 11.97 -14.93 -52.92
N TRP A 1115 10.85 -14.79 -53.63
CA TRP A 1115 10.63 -13.66 -54.53
C TRP A 1115 10.60 -12.31 -53.81
N ILE A 1116 9.94 -12.22 -52.64
CA ILE A 1116 9.94 -11.00 -51.81
C ILE A 1116 11.37 -10.59 -51.44
N VAL A 1117 12.16 -11.52 -50.93
CA VAL A 1117 13.54 -11.26 -50.50
C VAL A 1117 14.41 -10.84 -51.68
N GLU A 1118 14.26 -11.47 -52.84
CA GLU A 1118 15.04 -11.16 -54.04
C GLU A 1118 14.67 -9.82 -54.67
N ASN A 1119 13.39 -9.43 -54.65
CA ASN A 1119 12.91 -8.22 -55.32
C ASN A 1119 12.90 -6.97 -54.43
N LEU A 1120 13.03 -7.12 -53.11
CA LEU A 1120 13.28 -6.01 -52.19
C LEU A 1120 14.76 -5.55 -52.17
N LYS A 1121 15.69 -6.35 -52.73
CA LYS A 1121 17.13 -6.02 -52.82
C LYS A 1121 17.45 -4.74 -53.60
N GLU A 1122 16.53 -4.24 -54.42
CA GLU A 1122 16.80 -3.15 -55.37
C GLU A 1122 16.19 -1.77 -55.04
N THR A 1123 15.62 -1.54 -53.85
CA THR A 1123 15.09 -0.19 -53.49
C THR A 1123 15.89 0.50 -52.38
N PRO A 1124 16.70 1.52 -52.69
CA PRO A 1124 17.28 2.41 -51.69
C PRO A 1124 16.19 3.33 -51.13
N ASN A 1125 16.04 3.36 -49.81
CA ASN A 1125 15.43 4.43 -49.01
C ASN A 1125 14.06 4.97 -49.46
N SER A 1126 12.97 4.35 -48.99
CA SER A 1126 11.66 5.00 -48.93
C SER A 1126 10.85 4.54 -47.70
N VAL A 1127 11.19 5.03 -46.51
CA VAL A 1127 10.40 4.79 -45.27
C VAL A 1127 9.85 6.09 -44.66
N GLU A 1128 10.03 7.25 -45.29
CA GLU A 1128 9.63 8.53 -44.69
C GLU A 1128 8.13 8.87 -44.74
N ARG A 1129 7.23 8.00 -45.22
CA ARG A 1129 5.80 8.37 -45.40
C ARG A 1129 4.75 7.57 -44.62
N ALA A 1130 5.11 6.55 -43.85
CA ALA A 1130 4.10 5.74 -43.13
C ALA A 1130 3.75 6.28 -41.72
N ASN A 1131 4.52 7.25 -41.18
CA ASN A 1131 4.33 7.74 -39.80
C ASN A 1131 3.65 9.11 -39.67
N THR A 1132 3.05 9.64 -40.74
CA THR A 1132 2.33 10.91 -40.68
C THR A 1132 1.03 10.87 -41.47
N ILE A 1133 0.00 10.31 -40.85
CA ILE A 1133 -1.37 10.80 -40.98
C ILE A 1133 -1.88 10.97 -39.53
N PRO A 1134 -2.41 12.14 -39.13
CA PRO A 1134 -2.76 12.46 -37.74
C PRO A 1134 -3.64 11.42 -37.04
#